data_AF-A0A662WX62-F1
#
_entry.id   AF-A0A662WX62-F1
#
_cell.length_a   1.000
_cell.length_b   1.000
_cell.length_c   1.000
_cell.angle_alpha   90.00
_cell.angle_beta   90.00
_cell.angle_gamma   90.00
#
_symmetry.space_group_name_H-M   'P 1'
#
loop_
_entity.id
_entity.type
_entity.pdbx_description
1 polymer ?
#
loop_
_entity_poly.entity_id
_entity_poly.type
_entity_poly.pdbx_seq_one_letter_code
_entity_poly.pdbx_strand_id
1 'polypeptide(L)'
;MLGVLGDLDGKTDVLRFVVGFLRFRDWQALSSASRSLAASDLRKFVLSECVLRVPPPPLADGSEALPAASYYVDSFLSKMAPESLACVTRLRVPRTGMHLLSLLRVLPALRSLRFWDYPYWTPEPGEPEDDEPAINVAAVVQLLPALQDLNVADADITLAELLDAPSTPMGCNLRALDLAETDVVDLAPLVMLAQLQSLNLRRTGVLSLAALEALPNLSSLDVSETRVVDFAPLRALPLLETLDMSKNWVATDLSVLQHLPALRSLKIHNLGASDPLEITLRCPELEVLHMQNTRLADLEFVRELPNLTYLDIRWTNVGDRRPLGALHALEQLLLDTRDRGATVGDQLELPPATYEWLGSLHKLRKLRMYKHNYLDDIGDVLREDIEEGETAVVATGGLSIPMAHRVPSSFLANVSTCGSLRSLELPPLTDYTPLELLAPSLRHLRLQQWCAEDLTQILALGEMPALTRLSMSLPPTAQIMDLLPLEGFVQLTQLELLDVLFEDLTPLGALVNLEKLVLSLPDRGKRQLARRHRDHHPSFDFLPRLTQLQELSLVGRVDFKDASLLSGMHKMRRLWLNATKVEDATPLAALTCLEMLDLGLTPLTSVVGIEQLPQLEEIWIPEAVSCDALRNADNFPRLHAIWHPEDYNCLWTDHKF
;
A
#
# COMPACT_ATOMS: atom_id res chain seq x y z
N MET A 1 55.52 -19.72 29.59
CA MET A 1 55.79 -20.85 28.69
C MET A 1 54.75 -21.91 29.02
N LEU A 2 53.91 -22.47 28.15
CA LEU A 2 53.60 -22.47 26.71
C LEU A 2 52.41 -23.48 26.64
N GLY A 3 51.31 -23.39 25.89
CA GLY A 3 50.77 -22.44 24.92
C GLY A 3 49.41 -22.96 24.38
N VAL A 4 48.62 -22.03 23.85
CA VAL A 4 47.74 -22.12 22.66
C VAL A 4 46.60 -23.15 22.60
N LEU A 5 45.38 -22.64 22.81
CA LEU A 5 44.21 -22.73 21.91
C LEU A 5 43.55 -21.34 22.06
N GLY A 6 43.73 -20.38 21.15
CA GLY A 6 43.28 -20.40 19.76
C GLY A 6 42.02 -19.55 19.69
N ASP A 7 42.10 -18.37 19.07
CA ASP A 7 41.01 -17.41 18.88
C ASP A 7 39.72 -18.08 18.42
N LEU A 8 38.60 -17.71 19.06
CA LEU A 8 37.24 -18.05 18.62
C LEU A 8 36.51 -16.76 18.25
N ASP A 9 36.78 -16.30 17.03
CA ASP A 9 36.04 -15.28 16.28
C ASP A 9 34.69 -15.86 15.80
N GLY A 10 33.73 -15.99 16.71
CA GLY A 10 32.36 -16.41 16.36
C GLY A 10 31.25 -15.74 17.17
N LYS A 11 31.61 -14.97 18.21
CA LYS A 11 30.62 -14.27 19.06
C LYS A 11 30.23 -12.89 18.51
N THR A 12 31.10 -12.28 17.74
CA THR A 12 30.90 -10.94 17.16
C THR A 12 29.90 -10.99 16.02
N ASP A 13 29.88 -12.08 15.25
CA ASP A 13 28.98 -12.24 14.11
C ASP A 13 27.58 -12.65 14.54
N VAL A 14 27.41 -13.48 15.58
CA VAL A 14 26.08 -13.75 16.16
C VAL A 14 25.42 -12.48 16.70
N LEU A 15 26.21 -11.55 17.27
CA LEU A 15 25.72 -10.25 17.73
C LEU A 15 25.34 -9.33 16.57
N ARG A 16 26.15 -9.26 15.52
CA ARG A 16 25.85 -8.50 14.30
C ARG A 16 24.60 -9.03 13.59
N PHE A 17 24.47 -10.35 13.56
CA PHE A 17 23.40 -11.09 12.94
C PHE A 17 22.06 -10.98 13.70
N VAL A 18 22.09 -10.93 15.04
CA VAL A 18 20.91 -10.68 15.88
C VAL A 18 20.45 -9.22 15.79
N VAL A 19 21.38 -8.27 15.65
CA VAL A 19 21.05 -6.84 15.49
C VAL A 19 20.32 -6.57 14.18
N GLY A 20 20.71 -7.24 13.08
CA GLY A 20 19.98 -7.17 11.80
C GLY A 20 18.60 -7.86 11.78
N PHE A 21 18.22 -8.57 12.84
CA PHE A 21 16.99 -9.37 12.92
C PHE A 21 15.79 -8.62 13.53
N LEU A 22 16.04 -7.49 14.17
CA LEU A 22 14.99 -6.66 14.75
C LEU A 22 14.37 -5.78 13.67
N ARG A 23 13.04 -5.85 13.50
CA ARG A 23 12.36 -4.81 12.73
C ARG A 23 12.27 -3.57 13.60
N PHE A 24 12.54 -2.44 12.98
CA PHE A 24 12.50 -1.01 13.35
C PHE A 24 11.68 -0.55 14.58
N ARG A 25 10.65 -1.27 15.06
CA ARG A 25 9.86 -0.89 16.26
C ARG A 25 10.44 -1.38 17.59
N ASP A 26 11.35 -2.35 17.56
CA ASP A 26 11.86 -3.03 18.78
C ASP A 26 13.14 -2.38 19.35
N TRP A 27 13.67 -1.37 18.65
CA TRP A 27 15.00 -0.80 18.92
C TRP A 27 15.03 0.30 20.00
N GLN A 28 13.90 0.98 20.22
CA GLN A 28 13.77 2.07 21.21
C GLN A 28 13.95 1.60 22.66
N ALA A 29 13.80 0.30 22.92
CA ALA A 29 14.01 -0.28 24.25
C ALA A 29 15.49 -0.56 24.57
N LEU A 30 16.36 -0.63 23.54
CA LEU A 30 17.75 -1.10 23.67
C LEU A 30 18.79 0.02 23.74
N SER A 31 18.43 1.25 23.40
CA SER A 31 19.34 2.41 23.39
C SER A 31 19.70 2.95 24.78
N SER A 32 19.11 2.43 25.85
CA SER A 32 19.32 2.90 27.24
C SER A 32 20.39 2.11 28.03
N ALA A 33 21.04 1.12 27.43
CA ALA A 33 21.96 0.22 28.14
C ALA A 33 23.44 0.41 27.79
N SER A 34 24.31 0.33 28.81
CA SER A 34 25.76 0.52 28.68
C SER A 34 26.45 -0.65 27.96
N ARG A 35 27.54 -0.37 27.22
CA ARG A 35 28.27 -1.35 26.39
C ARG A 35 28.81 -2.58 27.15
N SER A 36 28.99 -2.50 28.46
CA SER A 36 29.38 -3.65 29.30
C SER A 36 28.19 -4.46 29.81
N LEU A 37 26.98 -3.88 29.80
CA LEU A 37 25.72 -4.56 30.11
C LEU A 37 25.14 -5.30 28.90
N ALA A 38 25.59 -4.98 27.68
CA ALA A 38 25.14 -5.59 26.41
C ALA A 38 25.29 -7.12 26.34
N ALA A 39 26.24 -7.71 27.07
CA ALA A 39 26.35 -9.18 27.18
C ALA A 39 25.19 -9.81 28.00
N SER A 40 24.57 -9.04 28.89
CA SER A 40 23.38 -9.40 29.66
C SER A 40 22.08 -8.92 29.02
N ASP A 41 22.12 -7.85 28.20
CA ASP A 41 20.94 -7.27 27.56
C ASP A 41 20.58 -7.90 26.21
N LEU A 42 21.46 -8.73 25.63
CA LEU A 42 21.10 -9.68 24.58
C LEU A 42 19.92 -10.58 24.98
N ARG A 43 19.76 -10.87 26.28
CA ARG A 43 18.59 -11.57 26.85
C ARG A 43 17.32 -10.72 26.87
N LYS A 44 17.44 -9.39 26.88
CA LYS A 44 16.32 -8.44 26.74
C LYS A 44 16.03 -8.11 25.27
N PHE A 45 16.97 -8.43 24.37
CA PHE A 45 17.01 -8.04 22.96
C PHE A 45 15.98 -8.72 22.07
N VAL A 46 15.22 -9.69 22.57
CA VAL A 46 14.30 -10.51 21.76
C VAL A 46 12.94 -10.71 22.46
N LEU A 47 12.50 -9.74 23.26
CA LEU A 47 11.20 -9.78 23.95
C LEU A 47 10.55 -8.39 23.88
N SER A 48 10.17 -7.95 22.69
CA SER A 48 9.20 -6.86 22.58
C SER A 48 7.80 -7.46 22.57
N GLU A 49 6.90 -6.96 23.42
CA GLU A 49 5.52 -7.44 23.53
C GLU A 49 5.37 -8.99 23.60
N CYS A 50 6.28 -9.68 24.31
CA CYS A 50 6.27 -11.15 24.41
C CYS A 50 6.54 -11.92 23.10
N VAL A 51 7.14 -11.28 22.09
CA VAL A 51 7.55 -11.90 20.81
C VAL A 51 9.03 -12.29 20.85
N LEU A 52 9.33 -13.58 20.76
CA LEU A 52 10.68 -14.10 20.53
C LEU A 52 10.93 -14.25 19.02
N ARG A 53 12.11 -13.85 18.56
CA ARG A 53 12.57 -13.94 17.18
C ARG A 53 13.86 -14.75 17.16
N VAL A 54 13.85 -15.90 16.48
CA VAL A 54 15.01 -16.80 16.47
C VAL A 54 15.91 -16.42 15.29
N PRO A 55 17.17 -16.00 15.51
CA PRO A 55 18.09 -15.72 14.41
C PRO A 55 18.39 -17.02 13.65
N PRO A 56 18.65 -17.00 12.33
CA PRO A 56 19.15 -18.16 11.59
C PRO A 56 20.50 -18.68 12.11
N PRO A 57 20.89 -19.91 11.73
CA PRO A 57 22.13 -20.47 12.21
C PRO A 57 23.32 -19.77 11.53
N PRO A 58 24.48 -19.62 12.20
CA PRO A 58 25.66 -19.03 11.56
C PRO A 58 26.11 -19.89 10.37
N LEU A 59 26.43 -19.27 9.24
CA LEU A 59 27.06 -19.94 8.10
C LEU A 59 28.41 -20.51 8.58
N ALA A 60 28.56 -21.82 8.57
CA ALA A 60 29.81 -22.45 8.97
C ALA A 60 30.81 -22.38 7.79
N ASP A 61 32.00 -21.84 8.02
CA ASP A 61 33.08 -21.85 7.03
C ASP A 61 33.36 -23.29 6.55
N GLY A 62 32.95 -23.61 5.33
CA GLY A 62 33.39 -24.81 4.58
C GLY A 62 32.95 -26.18 5.11
N SER A 63 31.86 -26.26 5.88
CA SER A 63 31.27 -27.52 6.33
C SER A 63 29.87 -27.66 5.73
N GLU A 64 29.67 -28.64 4.84
CA GLU A 64 28.39 -29.03 4.20
C GLU A 64 27.24 -29.36 5.20
N ALA A 65 27.46 -29.27 6.51
CA ALA A 65 26.44 -29.52 7.52
C ALA A 65 25.85 -28.21 8.06
N LEU A 66 24.57 -27.97 7.75
CA LEU A 66 23.70 -27.00 8.45
C LEU A 66 23.89 -27.16 9.97
N PRO A 67 24.05 -26.08 10.75
CA PRO A 67 24.18 -26.19 12.20
C PRO A 67 22.97 -26.92 12.80
N ALA A 68 23.24 -28.04 13.48
CA ALA A 68 22.21 -28.91 14.03
C ALA A 68 21.32 -28.16 15.04
N ALA A 69 20.08 -28.65 15.22
CA ALA A 69 19.09 -28.22 16.24
C ALA A 69 19.72 -27.85 17.60
N SER A 70 20.75 -28.61 17.98
CA SER A 70 21.50 -28.49 19.23
C SER A 70 22.18 -27.13 19.40
N TYR A 71 22.56 -26.40 18.34
CA TYR A 71 23.17 -25.07 18.45
C TYR A 71 22.28 -24.11 19.27
N TYR A 72 20.98 -24.09 18.98
CA TYR A 72 20.04 -23.22 19.68
C TYR A 72 19.73 -23.70 21.10
N VAL A 73 19.69 -25.01 21.33
CA VAL A 73 19.51 -25.60 22.67
C VAL A 73 20.70 -25.27 23.55
N ASP A 74 21.87 -25.65 23.10
CA ASP A 74 23.08 -25.74 23.92
C ASP A 74 23.73 -24.38 24.10
N SER A 75 23.46 -23.43 23.19
CA SER A 75 24.08 -22.09 23.25
C SER A 75 23.14 -20.95 23.57
N PHE A 76 21.85 -21.02 23.20
CA PHE A 76 20.91 -19.88 23.28
C PHE A 76 19.79 -20.10 24.32
N LEU A 77 18.93 -21.10 24.13
CA LEU A 77 17.75 -21.34 24.98
C LEU A 77 18.13 -21.84 26.39
N SER A 78 19.13 -22.70 26.52
CA SER A 78 19.63 -23.17 27.83
C SER A 78 20.19 -22.05 28.72
N LYS A 79 20.52 -20.90 28.13
CA LYS A 79 21.04 -19.72 28.85
C LYS A 79 19.95 -18.71 29.23
N MET A 80 18.70 -18.91 28.83
CA MET A 80 17.58 -18.04 29.23
C MET A 80 17.03 -18.45 30.60
N ALA A 81 16.60 -17.46 31.39
CA ALA A 81 15.98 -17.72 32.68
C ALA A 81 14.58 -18.33 32.48
N PRO A 82 14.14 -19.29 33.32
CA PRO A 82 12.82 -19.92 33.21
C PRO A 82 11.66 -18.92 33.20
N GLU A 83 11.77 -17.81 33.95
CA GLU A 83 10.74 -16.77 33.98
C GLU A 83 10.62 -16.05 32.63
N SER A 84 11.72 -15.85 31.90
CA SER A 84 11.72 -15.20 30.59
C SER A 84 11.08 -16.07 29.52
N LEU A 85 11.32 -17.38 29.56
CA LEU A 85 10.70 -18.36 28.65
C LEU A 85 9.19 -18.49 28.91
N ALA A 86 8.76 -18.38 30.16
CA ALA A 86 7.34 -18.40 30.54
C ALA A 86 6.55 -17.18 30.03
N CYS A 87 7.22 -16.08 29.66
CA CYS A 87 6.56 -14.88 29.12
C CYS A 87 6.44 -14.89 27.59
N VAL A 88 7.12 -15.79 26.87
CA VAL A 88 7.07 -15.83 25.40
C VAL A 88 5.72 -16.36 24.94
N THR A 89 4.92 -15.50 24.31
CA THR A 89 3.59 -15.88 23.77
C THR A 89 3.59 -15.95 22.25
N ARG A 90 4.55 -15.32 21.58
CA ARG A 90 4.65 -15.27 20.12
C ARG A 90 6.06 -15.60 19.69
N LEU A 91 6.22 -16.38 18.63
CA LEU A 91 7.52 -16.79 18.11
C LEU A 91 7.60 -16.56 16.59
N ARG A 92 8.72 -16.01 16.14
CA ARG A 92 9.09 -15.91 14.72
C ARG A 92 10.34 -16.71 14.45
N VAL A 93 10.28 -17.62 13.49
CA VAL A 93 11.35 -18.58 13.18
C VAL A 93 11.64 -18.57 11.68
N PRO A 94 12.90 -18.57 11.24
CA PRO A 94 13.23 -18.77 9.82
C PRO A 94 12.82 -20.17 9.34
N ARG A 95 12.54 -20.34 8.04
CA ARG A 95 12.08 -21.63 7.47
C ARG A 95 13.02 -22.81 7.75
N THR A 96 14.34 -22.56 7.70
CA THR A 96 15.40 -23.55 8.03
C THR A 96 15.37 -24.04 9.49
N GLY A 97 14.53 -23.46 10.33
CA GLY A 97 14.40 -23.73 11.76
C GLY A 97 13.52 -24.93 12.14
N MET A 98 13.13 -25.83 11.24
CA MET A 98 12.27 -26.99 11.57
C MET A 98 12.81 -27.85 12.73
N HIS A 99 14.13 -27.93 12.85
CA HIS A 99 14.85 -28.53 13.96
C HIS A 99 14.54 -27.92 15.35
N LEU A 100 14.05 -26.67 15.40
CA LEU A 100 13.67 -25.97 16.62
C LEU A 100 12.35 -26.45 17.22
N LEU A 101 11.47 -27.11 16.43
CA LEU A 101 10.12 -27.51 16.88
C LEU A 101 10.14 -28.39 18.13
N SER A 102 11.12 -29.29 18.23
CA SER A 102 11.31 -30.15 19.41
C SER A 102 11.65 -29.36 20.68
N LEU A 103 12.20 -28.15 20.53
CA LEU A 103 12.68 -27.26 21.59
C LEU A 103 11.62 -26.25 22.03
N LEU A 104 10.60 -26.02 21.19
CA LEU A 104 9.48 -25.13 21.50
C LEU A 104 8.58 -25.66 22.62
N ARG A 105 8.73 -26.94 23.00
CA ARG A 105 8.03 -27.56 24.13
C ARG A 105 8.35 -26.90 25.48
N VAL A 106 9.42 -26.11 25.56
CA VAL A 106 9.87 -25.41 26.77
C VAL A 106 9.21 -24.02 26.90
N LEU A 107 8.37 -23.61 25.95
CA LEU A 107 7.63 -22.34 25.97
C LEU A 107 6.15 -22.56 26.34
N PRO A 108 5.79 -22.68 27.63
CA PRO A 108 4.44 -23.06 28.06
C PRO A 108 3.36 -22.04 27.70
N ALA A 109 3.75 -20.78 27.49
CA ALA A 109 2.85 -19.68 27.15
C ALA A 109 2.76 -19.42 25.64
N LEU A 110 3.44 -20.19 24.78
CA LEU A 110 3.42 -19.96 23.33
C LEU A 110 1.99 -20.13 22.79
N ARG A 111 1.53 -19.11 22.06
CA ARG A 111 0.21 -19.03 21.41
C ARG A 111 0.30 -18.72 19.93
N SER A 112 1.35 -18.06 19.45
CA SER A 112 1.51 -17.73 18.02
C SER A 112 2.88 -18.16 17.52
N LEU A 113 2.91 -18.85 16.38
CA LEU A 113 4.12 -19.27 15.68
C LEU A 113 4.06 -18.77 14.23
N ARG A 114 5.10 -18.08 13.78
CA ARG A 114 5.19 -17.58 12.41
C ARG A 114 6.54 -17.92 11.79
N PHE A 115 6.48 -18.52 10.61
CA PHE A 115 7.65 -18.73 9.76
C PHE A 115 7.84 -17.52 8.85
N TRP A 116 9.08 -17.29 8.41
CA TRP A 116 9.39 -16.25 7.42
C TRP A 116 10.62 -16.62 6.60
N ASP A 117 10.65 -16.10 5.37
CA ASP A 117 11.77 -16.26 4.46
C ASP A 117 12.95 -15.37 4.86
N TYR A 118 14.17 -15.90 4.77
CA TYR A 118 15.38 -15.17 5.10
C TYR A 118 16.04 -14.62 3.83
N PRO A 119 15.96 -13.30 3.55
CA PRO A 119 16.34 -12.72 2.26
C PRO A 119 17.84 -12.74 1.94
N TYR A 120 18.69 -13.21 2.85
CA TYR A 120 20.15 -13.28 2.66
C TYR A 120 20.68 -14.72 2.61
N TRP A 121 19.80 -15.73 2.56
CA TRP A 121 20.23 -17.09 2.24
C TRP A 121 20.29 -17.22 0.72
N THR A 122 21.50 -17.21 0.19
CA THR A 122 21.76 -17.63 -1.19
C THR A 122 22.38 -19.01 -1.13
N PRO A 123 21.77 -20.05 -1.69
CA PRO A 123 22.46 -21.33 -1.85
C PRO A 123 23.75 -21.10 -2.63
N GLU A 124 24.84 -21.77 -2.25
CA GLU A 124 26.09 -21.65 -2.98
C GLU A 124 25.88 -22.10 -4.44
N PRO A 125 26.38 -21.35 -5.44
CA PRO A 125 26.12 -21.67 -6.84
C PRO A 125 26.72 -23.03 -7.20
N GLY A 126 25.88 -24.06 -7.32
CA GLY A 126 26.27 -25.40 -7.73
C GLY A 126 25.75 -26.54 -6.85
N GLU A 127 25.20 -26.27 -5.67
CA GLU A 127 24.45 -27.27 -4.90
C GLU A 127 23.03 -27.40 -5.48
N PRO A 128 22.45 -28.61 -5.56
CA PRO A 128 21.01 -28.72 -5.78
C PRO A 128 20.31 -27.89 -4.70
N GLU A 129 19.22 -27.20 -5.06
CA GLU A 129 18.27 -26.72 -4.05
C GLU A 129 17.83 -27.96 -3.27
N ASP A 130 18.53 -28.28 -2.17
CA ASP A 130 18.16 -29.39 -1.30
C ASP A 130 16.73 -29.11 -0.85
N ASP A 131 15.80 -30.01 -1.22
CA ASP A 131 14.37 -29.92 -0.89
C ASP A 131 14.23 -29.46 0.57
N GLU A 132 13.82 -28.20 0.79
CA GLU A 132 13.61 -27.70 2.14
C GLU A 132 12.62 -28.66 2.83
N PRO A 133 12.90 -29.15 4.05
CA PRO A 133 12.02 -30.11 4.69
C PRO A 133 10.67 -29.46 4.94
N ALA A 134 9.66 -29.92 4.20
CA ALA A 134 8.31 -29.38 4.28
C ALA A 134 7.80 -29.33 5.73
N ILE A 135 7.24 -28.20 6.14
CA ILE A 135 6.68 -27.98 7.46
C ILE A 135 5.46 -28.89 7.64
N ASN A 136 5.62 -29.91 8.46
CA ASN A 136 4.53 -30.80 8.84
C ASN A 136 3.64 -30.13 9.90
N VAL A 137 2.47 -29.65 9.46
CA VAL A 137 1.52 -28.94 10.33
C VAL A 137 0.98 -29.85 11.43
N ALA A 138 0.78 -31.14 11.16
CA ALA A 138 0.33 -32.11 12.16
C ALA A 138 1.34 -32.24 13.30
N ALA A 139 2.63 -32.35 12.97
CA ALA A 139 3.71 -32.41 13.95
C ALA A 139 3.77 -31.12 14.80
N VAL A 140 3.66 -29.95 14.19
CA VAL A 140 3.65 -28.66 14.90
C VAL A 140 2.51 -28.59 15.91
N VAL A 141 1.30 -28.94 15.48
CA VAL A 141 0.11 -28.91 16.34
C VAL A 141 0.18 -29.95 17.47
N GLN A 142 0.72 -31.13 17.20
CA GLN A 142 0.94 -32.16 18.22
C GLN A 142 1.99 -31.74 19.26
N LEU A 143 3.07 -31.07 18.83
CA LEU A 143 4.12 -30.58 19.71
C LEU A 143 3.67 -29.38 20.54
N LEU A 144 2.77 -28.54 20.00
CA LEU A 144 2.32 -27.27 20.58
C LEU A 144 0.78 -27.22 20.69
N PRO A 145 0.16 -28.00 21.59
CA PRO A 145 -1.31 -28.08 21.69
C PRO A 145 -1.96 -26.74 22.09
N ALA A 146 -1.25 -25.90 22.84
CA ALA A 146 -1.76 -24.59 23.27
C ALA A 146 -1.67 -23.49 22.20
N LEU A 147 -1.13 -23.80 21.00
CA LEU A 147 -0.98 -22.86 19.90
C LEU A 147 -2.37 -22.42 19.39
N GLN A 148 -2.53 -21.12 19.20
CA GLN A 148 -3.74 -20.47 18.70
C GLN A 148 -3.55 -19.94 17.27
N ASP A 149 -2.35 -19.45 16.94
CA ASP A 149 -2.07 -18.91 15.61
C ASP A 149 -0.84 -19.59 15.00
N LEU A 150 -0.98 -20.07 13.77
CA LEU A 150 0.12 -20.63 12.98
C LEU A 150 0.17 -19.93 11.62
N ASN A 151 1.30 -19.30 11.31
CA ASN A 151 1.57 -18.75 9.99
C ASN A 151 2.75 -19.50 9.37
N VAL A 152 2.47 -20.18 8.27
CA VAL A 152 3.41 -20.93 7.43
C VAL A 152 3.34 -20.40 6.00
N ALA A 153 3.03 -19.11 5.85
CA ALA A 153 2.85 -18.51 4.53
C ALA A 153 4.16 -18.58 3.73
N ASP A 154 4.03 -18.80 2.43
CA ASP A 154 5.14 -18.88 1.47
C ASP A 154 6.13 -20.02 1.78
N ALA A 155 5.75 -21.01 2.60
CA ALA A 155 6.61 -22.16 2.96
C ALA A 155 6.11 -23.48 2.37
N ASP A 156 7.04 -24.41 2.12
CA ASP A 156 6.71 -25.79 1.79
C ASP A 156 6.08 -26.47 3.00
N ILE A 157 4.87 -27.02 2.86
CA ILE A 157 4.12 -27.62 3.97
C ILE A 157 3.47 -28.94 3.61
N THR A 158 3.17 -29.74 4.64
CA THR A 158 2.34 -30.95 4.51
C THR A 158 1.19 -30.93 5.51
N LEU A 159 -0.03 -31.21 5.00
CA LEU A 159 -1.27 -31.30 5.79
C LEU A 159 -1.76 -32.74 5.97
N ALA A 160 -1.36 -33.68 5.11
CA ALA A 160 -1.95 -35.02 5.02
C ALA A 160 -1.96 -35.79 6.36
N GLU A 161 -0.88 -35.68 7.13
CA GLU A 161 -0.71 -36.36 8.41
C GLU A 161 -1.67 -35.88 9.51
N LEU A 162 -2.40 -34.77 9.30
CA LEU A 162 -3.47 -34.36 10.24
C LEU A 162 -4.57 -35.42 10.32
N LEU A 163 -4.84 -36.16 9.24
CA LEU A 163 -5.88 -37.21 9.19
C LEU A 163 -5.43 -38.50 9.89
N ASP A 164 -4.14 -38.81 9.83
CA ASP A 164 -3.56 -40.03 10.40
C ASP A 164 -3.22 -39.89 11.89
N ALA A 165 -3.34 -38.68 12.44
CA ALA A 165 -3.09 -38.41 13.85
C ALA A 165 -4.03 -39.27 14.74
N PRO A 166 -3.49 -40.13 15.62
CA PRO A 166 -4.29 -41.08 16.38
C PRO A 166 -5.17 -40.33 17.36
N SER A 167 -6.48 -40.29 17.06
CA SER A 167 -7.47 -39.41 17.70
C SER A 167 -7.22 -37.94 17.36
N THR A 168 -8.29 -37.15 17.19
CA THR A 168 -8.18 -35.67 17.18
C THR A 168 -7.18 -35.26 18.26
N PRO A 169 -6.21 -34.37 18.00
CA PRO A 169 -5.45 -33.81 19.11
C PRO A 169 -6.49 -33.11 20.00
N MET A 170 -7.01 -33.79 21.02
CA MET A 170 -8.10 -33.39 21.92
C MET A 170 -7.72 -32.18 22.80
N GLY A 171 -6.74 -31.39 22.36
CA GLY A 171 -6.29 -30.15 22.95
C GLY A 171 -5.75 -29.14 21.92
N CYS A 172 -5.91 -29.33 20.60
CA CYS A 172 -5.52 -28.31 19.63
C CYS A 172 -6.44 -27.09 19.75
N ASN A 173 -5.86 -25.94 20.11
CA ASN A 173 -6.57 -24.68 20.27
C ASN A 173 -6.34 -23.72 19.09
N LEU A 174 -5.96 -24.26 17.92
CA LEU A 174 -5.64 -23.44 16.77
C LEU A 174 -6.90 -22.72 16.26
N ARG A 175 -6.85 -21.39 16.28
CA ARG A 175 -7.90 -20.46 15.86
C ARG A 175 -7.56 -19.75 14.56
N ALA A 176 -6.28 -19.48 14.29
CA ALA A 176 -5.85 -18.87 13.05
C ALA A 176 -4.79 -19.73 12.35
N LEU A 177 -5.02 -20.01 11.07
CA LEU A 177 -4.07 -20.71 10.22
C LEU A 177 -3.86 -19.91 8.93
N ASP A 178 -2.62 -19.54 8.67
CA ASP A 178 -2.22 -18.78 7.49
C ASP A 178 -1.33 -19.65 6.60
N LEU A 179 -1.91 -20.06 5.48
CA LEU A 179 -1.33 -20.92 4.44
C LEU A 179 -1.12 -20.13 3.13
N ALA A 180 -1.13 -18.79 3.18
CA ALA A 180 -1.02 -17.99 1.97
C ALA A 180 0.27 -18.29 1.20
N GLU A 181 0.21 -18.27 -0.13
CA GLU A 181 1.37 -18.47 -1.01
C GLU A 181 2.05 -19.84 -0.81
N THR A 182 1.30 -20.86 -0.36
CA THR A 182 1.78 -22.26 -0.26
C THR A 182 1.21 -23.15 -1.38
N ASP A 183 1.83 -24.31 -1.60
CA ASP A 183 1.40 -25.30 -2.60
C ASP A 183 0.22 -26.19 -2.17
N VAL A 184 -0.54 -25.77 -1.16
CA VAL A 184 -1.71 -26.52 -0.69
C VAL A 184 -2.79 -26.60 -1.77
N VAL A 185 -3.22 -27.82 -2.06
CA VAL A 185 -4.32 -28.12 -3.00
C VAL A 185 -5.50 -28.78 -2.28
N ASP A 186 -5.23 -29.70 -1.35
CA ASP A 186 -6.24 -30.45 -0.62
C ASP A 186 -6.44 -29.90 0.81
N LEU A 187 -7.69 -29.52 1.11
CA LEU A 187 -8.10 -29.00 2.42
C LEU A 187 -8.72 -30.06 3.32
N ALA A 188 -8.95 -31.30 2.85
CA ALA A 188 -9.58 -32.36 3.64
C ALA A 188 -8.96 -32.55 5.03
N PRO A 189 -7.62 -32.43 5.23
CA PRO A 189 -7.04 -32.58 6.56
C PRO A 189 -7.42 -31.48 7.57
N LEU A 190 -7.90 -30.31 7.10
CA LEU A 190 -8.30 -29.19 7.98
C LEU A 190 -9.55 -29.51 8.82
N VAL A 191 -10.33 -30.53 8.46
CA VAL A 191 -11.51 -31.00 9.22
C VAL A 191 -11.16 -31.32 10.69
N MET A 192 -9.90 -31.64 10.98
CA MET A 192 -9.39 -31.89 12.34
C MET A 192 -9.22 -30.62 13.18
N LEU A 193 -9.28 -29.43 12.58
CA LEU A 193 -9.07 -28.13 13.22
C LEU A 193 -10.39 -27.37 13.39
N ALA A 194 -11.43 -28.04 13.91
CA ALA A 194 -12.80 -27.51 14.03
C ALA A 194 -12.97 -26.22 14.89
N GLN A 195 -11.92 -25.78 15.60
CA GLN A 195 -11.89 -24.53 16.36
C GLN A 195 -11.33 -23.34 15.57
N LEU A 196 -10.96 -23.54 14.29
CA LEU A 196 -10.50 -22.45 13.43
C LEU A 196 -11.57 -21.36 13.29
N GLN A 197 -11.12 -20.13 13.49
CA GLN A 197 -11.86 -18.89 13.35
C GLN A 197 -11.34 -18.06 12.18
N SER A 198 -10.06 -18.17 11.84
CA SER A 198 -9.43 -17.48 10.71
C SER A 198 -8.62 -18.46 9.86
N LEU A 199 -8.86 -18.43 8.55
CA LEU A 199 -8.14 -19.24 7.58
C LEU A 199 -7.75 -18.38 6.37
N ASN A 200 -6.46 -18.34 6.06
CA ASN A 200 -5.94 -17.66 4.88
C ASN A 200 -5.34 -18.69 3.91
N LEU A 201 -5.92 -18.75 2.71
CA LEU A 201 -5.57 -19.62 1.60
C LEU A 201 -5.20 -18.80 0.36
N ARG A 202 -4.89 -17.51 0.52
CA ARG A 202 -4.56 -16.62 -0.59
C ARG A 202 -3.43 -17.19 -1.44
N ARG A 203 -3.57 -17.17 -2.77
CA ARG A 203 -2.53 -17.68 -3.70
C ARG A 203 -2.12 -19.13 -3.45
N THR A 204 -3.07 -19.99 -3.14
CA THR A 204 -2.85 -21.45 -3.05
C THR A 204 -3.43 -22.17 -4.26
N GLY A 205 -3.07 -23.45 -4.43
CA GLY A 205 -3.57 -24.32 -5.49
C GLY A 205 -4.97 -24.90 -5.26
N VAL A 206 -5.69 -24.45 -4.23
CA VAL A 206 -7.00 -24.98 -3.81
C VAL A 206 -8.05 -24.83 -4.91
N LEU A 207 -8.77 -25.93 -5.17
CA LEU A 207 -9.87 -26.01 -6.14
C LEU A 207 -11.25 -26.17 -5.49
N SER A 208 -11.31 -26.75 -4.28
CA SER A 208 -12.57 -27.08 -3.59
C SER A 208 -12.55 -26.65 -2.13
N LEU A 209 -13.68 -26.11 -1.68
CA LEU A 209 -13.88 -25.67 -0.30
C LEU A 209 -14.69 -26.67 0.55
N ALA A 210 -14.91 -27.89 0.07
CA ALA A 210 -15.79 -28.86 0.74
C ALA A 210 -15.39 -29.12 2.22
N ALA A 211 -14.10 -29.12 2.52
CA ALA A 211 -13.60 -29.31 3.88
C ALA A 211 -14.03 -28.19 4.85
N LEU A 212 -14.37 -27.00 4.36
CA LEU A 212 -14.83 -25.89 5.19
C LEU A 212 -16.19 -26.15 5.83
N GLU A 213 -17.00 -27.09 5.30
CA GLU A 213 -18.28 -27.46 5.93
C GLU A 213 -18.11 -28.00 7.36
N ALA A 214 -16.92 -28.50 7.70
CA ALA A 214 -16.58 -28.96 9.04
C ALA A 214 -15.98 -27.88 9.96
N LEU A 215 -15.89 -26.62 9.52
CA LEU A 215 -15.28 -25.51 10.25
C LEU A 215 -16.30 -24.41 10.60
N PRO A 216 -17.37 -24.71 11.36
CA PRO A 216 -18.51 -23.81 11.57
C PRO A 216 -18.17 -22.53 12.38
N ASN A 217 -16.99 -22.48 13.00
CA ASN A 217 -16.52 -21.36 13.82
C ASN A 217 -15.73 -20.31 13.01
N LEU A 218 -15.53 -20.50 11.71
CA LEU A 218 -14.83 -19.53 10.87
C LEU A 218 -15.57 -18.19 10.83
N SER A 219 -14.88 -17.14 11.27
CA SER A 219 -15.30 -15.75 11.16
C SER A 219 -14.53 -14.99 10.08
N SER A 220 -13.35 -15.46 9.68
CA SER A 220 -12.51 -14.84 8.67
C SER A 220 -11.96 -15.85 7.67
N LEU A 221 -12.21 -15.62 6.38
CA LEU A 221 -11.74 -16.48 5.29
C LEU A 221 -11.19 -15.64 4.14
N ASP A 222 -9.94 -15.90 3.75
CA ASP A 222 -9.34 -15.40 2.53
C ASP A 222 -9.03 -16.58 1.60
N VAL A 223 -9.71 -16.62 0.45
CA VAL A 223 -9.52 -17.58 -0.63
C VAL A 223 -9.20 -16.84 -1.94
N SER A 224 -8.65 -15.63 -1.85
CA SER A 224 -8.32 -14.80 -3.00
C SER A 224 -7.14 -15.36 -3.80
N GLU A 225 -7.14 -15.11 -5.11
CA GLU A 225 -6.08 -15.61 -6.02
C GLU A 225 -5.91 -17.14 -5.96
N THR A 226 -6.99 -17.89 -5.71
CA THR A 226 -7.00 -19.35 -5.79
C THR A 226 -7.62 -19.80 -7.12
N ARG A 227 -7.97 -21.09 -7.24
CA ARG A 227 -8.62 -21.64 -8.42
C ARG A 227 -10.01 -22.20 -8.09
N VAL A 228 -10.60 -21.74 -6.99
CA VAL A 228 -11.94 -22.17 -6.54
C VAL A 228 -13.00 -21.64 -7.49
N VAL A 229 -13.87 -22.54 -7.92
CA VAL A 229 -15.02 -22.24 -8.81
C VAL A 229 -16.35 -22.38 -8.10
N ASP A 230 -16.47 -23.33 -7.16
CA ASP A 230 -17.69 -23.61 -6.40
C ASP A 230 -17.56 -23.13 -4.95
N PHE A 231 -18.44 -22.21 -4.57
CA PHE A 231 -18.51 -21.61 -3.25
C PHE A 231 -19.68 -22.14 -2.40
N ALA A 232 -20.44 -23.12 -2.88
CA ALA A 232 -21.56 -23.73 -2.14
C ALA A 232 -21.22 -24.16 -0.69
N PRO A 233 -20.01 -24.66 -0.36
CA PRO A 233 -19.63 -24.99 1.01
C PRO A 233 -19.72 -23.84 2.02
N LEU A 234 -19.66 -22.58 1.56
CA LEU A 234 -19.73 -21.41 2.45
C LEU A 234 -21.04 -21.32 3.23
N ARG A 235 -22.14 -21.94 2.76
CA ARG A 235 -23.43 -21.99 3.48
C ARG A 235 -23.33 -22.56 4.90
N ALA A 236 -22.30 -23.36 5.16
CA ALA A 236 -22.05 -23.97 6.46
C ALA A 236 -21.31 -23.05 7.46
N LEU A 237 -21.01 -21.81 7.07
CA LEU A 237 -20.21 -20.84 7.84
C LEU A 237 -21.07 -19.64 8.31
N PRO A 238 -22.05 -19.83 9.22
CA PRO A 238 -22.99 -18.78 9.61
C PRO A 238 -22.35 -17.62 10.40
N LEU A 239 -21.15 -17.85 10.96
CA LEU A 239 -20.40 -16.86 11.74
C LEU A 239 -19.39 -16.06 10.91
N LEU A 240 -19.35 -16.26 9.58
CA LEU A 240 -18.38 -15.59 8.72
C LEU A 240 -18.64 -14.08 8.65
N GLU A 241 -17.71 -13.29 9.18
CA GLU A 241 -17.77 -11.83 9.23
C GLU A 241 -16.97 -11.18 8.09
N THR A 242 -15.85 -11.79 7.70
CA THR A 242 -14.98 -11.29 6.62
C THR A 242 -14.71 -12.37 5.59
N LEU A 243 -15.01 -12.08 4.33
CA LEU A 243 -14.74 -12.96 3.19
C LEU A 243 -14.00 -12.20 2.08
N ASP A 244 -12.83 -12.70 1.70
CA ASP A 244 -12.16 -12.32 0.46
C ASP A 244 -12.12 -13.51 -0.49
N MET A 245 -12.76 -13.37 -1.65
CA MET A 245 -12.74 -14.37 -2.72
C MET A 245 -12.35 -13.74 -4.06
N SER A 246 -11.62 -12.62 -3.99
CA SER A 246 -11.21 -11.83 -5.15
C SER A 246 -10.24 -12.59 -6.06
N LYS A 247 -10.17 -12.21 -7.35
CA LYS A 247 -9.26 -12.80 -8.33
C LYS A 247 -9.41 -14.33 -8.50
N ASN A 248 -10.64 -14.83 -8.37
CA ASN A 248 -11.00 -16.22 -8.70
C ASN A 248 -11.82 -16.28 -10.01
N TRP A 249 -11.98 -17.48 -10.56
CA TRP A 249 -12.94 -17.76 -11.63
C TRP A 249 -14.24 -18.31 -11.05
N VAL A 250 -15.35 -17.60 -11.23
CA VAL A 250 -16.65 -17.99 -10.67
C VAL A 250 -17.58 -18.42 -11.80
N ALA A 251 -18.27 -19.55 -11.61
CA ALA A 251 -19.14 -20.14 -12.63
C ALA A 251 -20.42 -19.34 -12.92
N THR A 252 -20.85 -18.44 -12.02
CA THR A 252 -21.79 -17.28 -12.16
C THR A 252 -22.79 -17.17 -11.00
N ASP A 253 -23.13 -18.26 -10.31
CA ASP A 253 -24.06 -18.23 -9.18
C ASP A 253 -23.34 -17.99 -7.83
N LEU A 254 -23.60 -16.84 -7.22
CA LEU A 254 -23.15 -16.46 -5.87
C LEU A 254 -24.28 -16.39 -4.85
N SER A 255 -25.42 -17.04 -5.12
CA SER A 255 -26.56 -17.12 -4.20
C SER A 255 -26.19 -17.68 -2.83
N VAL A 256 -25.12 -18.46 -2.72
CA VAL A 256 -24.59 -18.96 -1.44
C VAL A 256 -24.35 -17.84 -0.41
N LEU A 257 -23.98 -16.64 -0.87
CA LEU A 257 -23.69 -15.50 0.00
C LEU A 257 -24.92 -15.03 0.79
N GLN A 258 -26.15 -15.33 0.33
CA GLN A 258 -27.37 -15.03 1.07
C GLN A 258 -27.50 -15.80 2.40
N HIS A 259 -26.69 -16.85 2.58
CA HIS A 259 -26.67 -17.68 3.79
C HIS A 259 -25.61 -17.25 4.81
N LEU A 260 -24.97 -16.08 4.61
CA LEU A 260 -23.94 -15.52 5.49
C LEU A 260 -24.47 -14.29 6.24
N PRO A 261 -25.31 -14.46 7.27
CA PRO A 261 -26.01 -13.34 7.93
C PRO A 261 -25.08 -12.44 8.76
N ALA A 262 -23.94 -12.96 9.21
CA ALA A 262 -22.95 -12.23 10.03
C ALA A 262 -21.94 -11.43 9.19
N LEU A 263 -22.01 -11.49 7.86
CA LEU A 263 -20.99 -10.92 6.98
C LEU A 263 -20.96 -9.39 7.08
N ARG A 264 -19.82 -8.84 7.51
CA ARG A 264 -19.54 -7.40 7.66
C ARG A 264 -18.67 -6.85 6.52
N SER A 265 -17.76 -7.66 6.00
CA SER A 265 -16.86 -7.28 4.91
C SER A 265 -16.81 -8.35 3.82
N LEU A 266 -17.11 -7.95 2.59
CA LEU A 266 -17.07 -8.80 1.41
C LEU A 266 -16.20 -8.18 0.33
N LYS A 267 -15.21 -8.96 -0.15
CA LYS A 267 -14.36 -8.60 -1.29
C LYS A 267 -14.50 -9.65 -2.40
N ILE A 268 -15.01 -9.19 -3.53
CA ILE A 268 -15.29 -9.99 -4.73
C ILE A 268 -14.82 -9.24 -5.98
N HIS A 269 -13.60 -8.69 -5.93
CA HIS A 269 -13.07 -7.90 -7.04
C HIS A 269 -12.24 -8.76 -8.02
N ASN A 270 -12.10 -8.31 -9.26
CA ASN A 270 -11.38 -9.04 -10.31
C ASN A 270 -11.88 -10.49 -10.51
N LEU A 271 -13.18 -10.76 -10.35
CA LEU A 271 -13.73 -12.08 -10.63
C LEU A 271 -13.79 -12.29 -12.14
N GLY A 272 -13.15 -13.36 -12.61
CA GLY A 272 -13.34 -13.79 -13.99
C GLY A 272 -14.65 -14.57 -14.09
N ALA A 273 -15.58 -14.05 -14.89
CA ALA A 273 -16.83 -14.71 -15.24
C ALA A 273 -17.03 -14.58 -16.75
N SER A 274 -17.62 -15.59 -17.40
CA SER A 274 -17.97 -15.52 -18.82
C SER A 274 -19.25 -14.71 -19.05
N ASP A 275 -20.18 -14.76 -18.10
CA ASP A 275 -21.48 -14.10 -18.17
C ASP A 275 -21.56 -12.90 -17.20
N PRO A 276 -22.60 -12.06 -17.30
CA PRO A 276 -22.89 -11.04 -16.30
C PRO A 276 -22.99 -11.66 -14.90
N LEU A 277 -22.44 -10.97 -13.91
CA LEU A 277 -22.48 -11.44 -12.53
C LEU A 277 -23.85 -11.12 -11.91
N GLU A 278 -24.66 -12.15 -11.69
CA GLU A 278 -25.90 -12.06 -10.93
C GLU A 278 -25.62 -12.37 -9.45
N ILE A 279 -25.98 -11.45 -8.56
CA ILE A 279 -25.73 -11.60 -7.13
C ILE A 279 -27.00 -11.32 -6.33
N THR A 280 -27.31 -12.21 -5.40
CA THR A 280 -28.35 -12.01 -4.39
C THR A 280 -27.68 -11.99 -3.02
N LEU A 281 -27.71 -10.84 -2.35
CA LEU A 281 -27.19 -10.68 -0.99
C LEU A 281 -28.32 -10.43 -0.02
N ARG A 282 -28.28 -11.12 1.12
CA ARG A 282 -29.16 -10.90 2.28
C ARG A 282 -28.32 -10.80 3.55
N CYS A 283 -27.37 -9.87 3.55
CA CYS A 283 -26.39 -9.67 4.60
C CYS A 283 -26.66 -8.32 5.28
N PRO A 284 -27.59 -8.24 6.26
CA PRO A 284 -28.00 -6.96 6.85
C PRO A 284 -26.89 -6.27 7.66
N GLU A 285 -25.90 -7.03 8.13
CA GLU A 285 -24.72 -6.52 8.85
C GLU A 285 -23.58 -6.08 7.93
N LEU A 286 -23.75 -6.15 6.60
CA LEU A 286 -22.67 -5.83 5.66
C LEU A 286 -22.36 -4.33 5.67
N GLU A 287 -21.12 -4.00 6.01
CA GLU A 287 -20.62 -2.62 6.13
C GLU A 287 -19.73 -2.24 4.96
N VAL A 288 -18.96 -3.19 4.41
CA VAL A 288 -17.94 -2.95 3.39
C VAL A 288 -18.10 -3.93 2.23
N LEU A 289 -18.30 -3.41 1.02
CA LEU A 289 -18.45 -4.20 -0.19
C LEU A 289 -17.52 -3.71 -1.31
N HIS A 290 -16.61 -4.58 -1.73
CA HIS A 290 -15.71 -4.36 -2.87
C HIS A 290 -16.07 -5.27 -4.04
N MET A 291 -16.50 -4.68 -5.15
CA MET A 291 -16.93 -5.39 -6.37
C MET A 291 -16.24 -4.86 -7.63
N GLN A 292 -15.13 -4.14 -7.47
CA GLN A 292 -14.49 -3.49 -8.60
C GLN A 292 -13.95 -4.50 -9.61
N ASN A 293 -13.98 -4.13 -10.90
CA ASN A 293 -13.53 -4.96 -12.01
C ASN A 293 -14.22 -6.34 -12.01
N THR A 294 -15.55 -6.32 -12.03
CA THR A 294 -16.41 -7.50 -12.19
C THR A 294 -17.40 -7.26 -13.33
N ARG A 295 -18.08 -8.31 -13.79
CA ARG A 295 -19.14 -8.19 -14.81
C ARG A 295 -20.52 -7.91 -14.20
N LEU A 296 -20.59 -7.26 -13.02
CA LEU A 296 -21.84 -6.90 -12.36
C LEU A 296 -22.65 -5.94 -13.23
N ALA A 297 -23.92 -6.25 -13.49
CA ALA A 297 -24.80 -5.44 -14.34
C ALA A 297 -25.99 -4.79 -13.60
N ASP A 298 -26.39 -5.34 -12.46
CA ASP A 298 -27.58 -4.97 -11.68
C ASP A 298 -27.19 -4.68 -10.22
N LEU A 299 -27.90 -3.75 -9.56
CA LEU A 299 -27.68 -3.33 -8.17
C LEU A 299 -28.90 -3.53 -7.26
N GLU A 300 -29.96 -4.20 -7.66
CA GLU A 300 -31.19 -4.37 -6.87
C GLU A 300 -30.94 -5.01 -5.50
N PHE A 301 -29.94 -5.90 -5.39
CA PHE A 301 -29.54 -6.51 -4.12
C PHE A 301 -29.11 -5.48 -3.05
N VAL A 302 -28.64 -4.29 -3.43
CA VAL A 302 -28.17 -3.28 -2.46
C VAL A 302 -29.29 -2.74 -1.58
N ARG A 303 -30.55 -2.90 -2.00
CA ARG A 303 -31.73 -2.51 -1.20
C ARG A 303 -31.82 -3.29 0.12
N GLU A 304 -31.26 -4.49 0.16
CA GLU A 304 -31.24 -5.38 1.33
C GLU A 304 -29.99 -5.17 2.21
N LEU A 305 -29.21 -4.11 1.98
CA LEU A 305 -27.95 -3.81 2.68
C LEU A 305 -28.04 -2.47 3.45
N PRO A 306 -28.88 -2.37 4.50
CA PRO A 306 -29.17 -1.11 5.17
C PRO A 306 -27.98 -0.49 5.92
N ASN A 307 -26.99 -1.30 6.32
CA ASN A 307 -25.83 -0.88 7.09
C ASN A 307 -24.57 -0.63 6.24
N LEU A 308 -24.67 -0.68 4.91
CA LEU A 308 -23.51 -0.53 4.04
C LEU A 308 -22.93 0.88 4.14
N THR A 309 -21.67 0.99 4.53
CA THR A 309 -20.95 2.26 4.72
C THR A 309 -19.94 2.52 3.60
N TYR A 310 -19.43 1.47 2.95
CA TYR A 310 -18.47 1.54 1.86
C TYR A 310 -18.90 0.65 0.69
N LEU A 311 -18.92 1.23 -0.52
CA LEU A 311 -19.19 0.52 -1.76
C LEU A 311 -18.21 0.92 -2.86
N ASP A 312 -17.54 -0.07 -3.46
CA ASP A 312 -16.71 0.10 -4.66
C ASP A 312 -17.24 -0.77 -5.81
N ILE A 313 -17.83 -0.12 -6.81
CA ILE A 313 -18.39 -0.72 -8.03
C ILE A 313 -17.67 -0.21 -9.30
N ARG A 314 -16.42 0.25 -9.16
CA ARG A 314 -15.64 0.71 -10.31
C ARG A 314 -15.39 -0.41 -11.29
N TRP A 315 -15.28 -0.07 -12.55
CA TRP A 315 -15.04 -1.02 -13.62
C TRP A 315 -16.05 -2.19 -13.67
N THR A 316 -17.32 -1.91 -13.38
CA THR A 316 -18.44 -2.86 -13.50
C THR A 316 -19.33 -2.54 -14.69
N ASN A 317 -20.21 -3.47 -15.06
CA ASN A 317 -21.18 -3.33 -16.15
C ASN A 317 -22.52 -2.72 -15.72
N VAL A 318 -22.57 -2.09 -14.54
CA VAL A 318 -23.80 -1.55 -13.96
C VAL A 318 -24.40 -0.49 -14.88
N GLY A 319 -25.65 -0.72 -15.25
CA GLY A 319 -26.47 0.23 -16.01
C GLY A 319 -27.30 1.12 -15.09
N ASP A 320 -28.27 0.53 -14.38
CA ASP A 320 -29.16 1.28 -13.50
C ASP A 320 -28.56 1.45 -12.10
N ARG A 321 -28.47 2.71 -11.65
CA ARG A 321 -27.91 3.09 -10.34
C ARG A 321 -28.95 3.60 -9.35
N ARG A 322 -30.23 3.68 -9.75
CA ARG A 322 -31.32 4.07 -8.83
C ARG A 322 -31.37 3.24 -7.55
N PRO A 323 -31.03 1.93 -7.52
CA PRO A 323 -31.02 1.15 -6.29
C PRO A 323 -30.08 1.71 -5.20
N LEU A 324 -29.01 2.42 -5.58
CA LEU A 324 -28.09 3.04 -4.63
C LEU A 324 -28.80 4.02 -3.68
N GLY A 325 -29.92 4.62 -4.09
CA GLY A 325 -30.71 5.52 -3.25
C GLY A 325 -31.28 4.87 -1.98
N ALA A 326 -31.28 3.52 -1.88
CA ALA A 326 -31.67 2.80 -0.67
C ALA A 326 -30.57 2.78 0.41
N LEU A 327 -29.33 3.12 0.07
CA LEU A 327 -28.16 3.01 0.95
C LEU A 327 -27.98 4.25 1.85
N HIS A 328 -28.93 4.48 2.74
CA HIS A 328 -28.94 5.67 3.63
C HIS A 328 -27.76 5.72 4.62
N ALA A 329 -27.08 4.59 4.87
CA ALA A 329 -25.91 4.50 5.73
C ALA A 329 -24.58 4.79 5.01
N LEU A 330 -24.60 4.93 3.68
CA LEU A 330 -23.38 4.98 2.86
C LEU A 330 -22.55 6.22 3.16
N GLU A 331 -21.28 6.01 3.53
CA GLU A 331 -20.32 7.08 3.79
C GLU A 331 -19.33 7.26 2.64
N GLN A 332 -19.01 6.18 1.91
CA GLN A 332 -18.02 6.19 0.83
C GLN A 332 -18.52 5.41 -0.38
N LEU A 333 -18.48 6.06 -1.55
CA LEU A 333 -18.91 5.48 -2.82
C LEU A 333 -17.84 5.70 -3.89
N LEU A 334 -17.42 4.61 -4.53
CA LEU A 334 -16.52 4.60 -5.67
C LEU A 334 -17.24 3.97 -6.87
N LEU A 335 -17.32 4.71 -7.98
CA LEU A 335 -18.03 4.28 -9.20
C LEU A 335 -17.43 4.87 -10.47
N ASP A 336 -17.82 4.37 -11.64
CA ASP A 336 -17.41 4.91 -12.94
C ASP A 336 -18.40 5.97 -13.46
N THR A 337 -18.00 6.91 -14.31
CA THR A 337 -18.93 7.92 -14.85
C THR A 337 -19.95 7.41 -15.86
N ARG A 338 -19.68 6.27 -16.53
CA ARG A 338 -20.59 5.71 -17.53
C ARG A 338 -21.22 4.41 -17.07
N ASP A 339 -22.45 4.23 -17.51
CA ASP A 339 -23.19 2.99 -17.44
C ASP A 339 -22.67 2.06 -18.54
N ARG A 340 -21.93 1.02 -18.16
CA ARG A 340 -21.23 0.12 -19.10
C ARG A 340 -22.17 -0.82 -19.89
N GLY A 341 -23.48 -0.72 -19.69
CA GLY A 341 -24.49 -1.57 -20.31
C GLY A 341 -24.81 -1.28 -21.78
N ALA A 342 -24.30 -0.20 -22.38
CA ALA A 342 -24.55 0.10 -23.80
C ALA A 342 -23.34 -0.28 -24.65
N THR A 343 -23.45 -1.40 -25.36
CA THR A 343 -22.61 -1.71 -26.51
C THR A 343 -22.62 -0.53 -27.48
N VAL A 344 -21.44 -0.14 -27.95
CA VAL A 344 -21.16 0.97 -28.89
C VAL A 344 -21.91 0.84 -30.26
N GLY A 345 -22.73 -0.20 -30.44
CA GLY A 345 -23.51 -0.46 -31.66
C GLY A 345 -24.93 0.11 -31.69
N ASP A 346 -25.55 0.43 -30.56
CA ASP A 346 -26.94 0.94 -30.54
C ASP A 346 -26.97 2.42 -30.19
N GLN A 347 -27.15 3.26 -31.21
CA GLN A 347 -27.57 4.66 -31.10
C GLN A 347 -29.02 4.76 -30.59
N LEU A 348 -29.31 4.15 -29.45
CA LEU A 348 -30.50 4.46 -28.67
C LEU A 348 -30.03 5.41 -27.58
N GLU A 349 -30.54 6.64 -27.63
CA GLU A 349 -30.38 7.68 -26.62
C GLU A 349 -30.37 7.04 -25.22
N LEU A 350 -29.18 6.92 -24.61
CA LEU A 350 -29.06 6.55 -23.22
C LEU A 350 -29.97 7.51 -22.45
N PRO A 351 -30.95 7.02 -21.66
CA PRO A 351 -31.73 7.92 -20.82
C PRO A 351 -30.74 8.75 -20.01
N PRO A 352 -30.93 10.08 -19.91
CA PRO A 352 -29.98 10.94 -19.23
C PRO A 352 -29.74 10.35 -17.85
N ALA A 353 -28.48 10.09 -17.49
CA ALA A 353 -28.14 9.52 -16.19
C ALA A 353 -28.80 10.37 -15.10
N THR A 354 -29.87 9.84 -14.49
CA THR A 354 -30.61 10.55 -13.45
C THR A 354 -29.89 10.31 -12.13
N TYR A 355 -29.23 11.35 -11.66
CA TYR A 355 -28.48 11.33 -10.40
C TYR A 355 -29.35 11.61 -9.17
N GLU A 356 -30.68 11.53 -9.30
CA GLU A 356 -31.65 11.81 -8.23
C GLU A 356 -31.41 10.96 -6.98
N TRP A 357 -30.93 9.72 -7.15
CA TRP A 357 -30.61 8.80 -6.05
C TRP A 357 -29.50 9.31 -5.13
N LEU A 358 -28.60 10.20 -5.59
CA LEU A 358 -27.61 10.86 -4.73
C LEU A 358 -28.31 11.71 -3.66
N GLY A 359 -29.50 12.23 -3.98
CA GLY A 359 -30.36 12.98 -3.08
C GLY A 359 -30.64 12.27 -1.77
N SER A 360 -30.70 10.94 -1.80
CA SER A 360 -31.02 10.10 -0.64
C SER A 360 -29.80 9.77 0.24
N LEU A 361 -28.58 10.06 -0.22
CA LEU A 361 -27.33 9.65 0.43
C LEU A 361 -26.82 10.70 1.43
N HIS A 362 -27.64 11.05 2.42
CA HIS A 362 -27.35 12.15 3.35
C HIS A 362 -26.10 11.95 4.23
N LYS A 363 -25.63 10.71 4.42
CA LYS A 363 -24.41 10.38 5.17
C LYS A 363 -23.15 10.31 4.31
N LEU A 364 -23.26 10.50 2.99
CA LEU A 364 -22.13 10.38 2.08
C LEU A 364 -21.06 11.43 2.42
N ARG A 365 -19.86 10.97 2.73
CA ARG A 365 -18.70 11.80 3.10
C ARG A 365 -17.67 11.86 1.99
N LYS A 366 -17.53 10.77 1.23
CA LYS A 366 -16.60 10.66 0.11
C LYS A 366 -17.28 10.07 -1.12
N LEU A 367 -17.19 10.79 -2.23
CA LEU A 367 -17.62 10.31 -3.53
C LEU A 367 -16.43 10.37 -4.48
N ARG A 368 -16.10 9.24 -5.10
CA ARG A 368 -15.11 9.20 -6.17
C ARG A 368 -15.74 8.62 -7.43
N MET A 369 -15.70 9.42 -8.48
CA MET A 369 -16.08 8.99 -9.81
C MET A 369 -14.82 8.83 -10.65
N TYR A 370 -14.67 7.68 -11.27
CA TYR A 370 -13.57 7.40 -12.18
C TYR A 370 -14.05 7.53 -13.61
N LYS A 371 -13.25 8.21 -14.43
CA LYS A 371 -13.41 8.08 -15.88
C LYS A 371 -12.96 6.69 -16.29
N HIS A 372 -13.71 6.07 -17.19
CA HIS A 372 -13.29 4.83 -17.80
C HIS A 372 -11.94 5.03 -18.52
N ASN A 373 -10.95 4.18 -18.22
CA ASN A 373 -9.69 4.17 -18.96
C ASN A 373 -9.98 3.66 -20.38
N TYR A 374 -9.95 4.56 -21.34
CA TYR A 374 -9.76 4.20 -22.74
C TYR A 374 -8.37 3.62 -22.87
N LEU A 375 -8.24 2.30 -22.66
CA LEU A 375 -7.00 1.60 -22.99
C LEU A 375 -6.70 1.72 -24.50
N ASP A 376 -7.72 1.99 -25.32
CA ASP A 376 -7.57 2.10 -26.77
C ASP A 376 -7.33 3.55 -27.26
N ASP A 377 -7.93 4.60 -26.67
CA ASP A 377 -7.82 5.96 -27.24
C ASP A 377 -6.60 6.80 -26.77
N ILE A 378 -5.84 6.36 -25.76
CA ILE A 378 -4.63 7.10 -25.30
C ILE A 378 -3.36 6.60 -26.01
N GLY A 379 -3.36 5.35 -26.47
CA GLY A 379 -2.22 4.76 -27.19
C GLY A 379 -1.95 5.41 -28.56
N ASP A 380 -3.01 5.91 -29.20
CA ASP A 380 -2.92 6.49 -30.55
C ASP A 380 -2.66 8.00 -30.54
N VAL A 381 -3.02 8.72 -29.47
CA VAL A 381 -2.79 10.18 -29.33
C VAL A 381 -1.32 10.53 -29.07
N LEU A 382 -0.51 9.58 -28.59
CA LEU A 382 0.95 9.78 -28.43
C LEU A 382 1.75 9.40 -29.68
N ARG A 383 1.11 8.90 -30.75
CA ARG A 383 1.79 8.42 -31.97
C ARG A 383 1.78 9.43 -33.12
N GLU A 384 0.84 10.37 -33.15
CA GLU A 384 0.82 11.44 -34.16
C GLU A 384 1.45 12.71 -33.56
N ASP A 385 2.77 12.83 -33.71
CA ASP A 385 3.56 14.09 -33.81
C ASP A 385 5.05 13.87 -33.46
N ILE A 386 5.62 12.77 -33.96
CA ILE A 386 7.07 12.65 -34.19
C ILE A 386 7.26 12.40 -35.68
N GLU A 387 6.98 13.41 -36.51
CA GLU A 387 7.50 13.45 -37.88
C GLU A 387 8.63 14.48 -37.98
N GLU A 388 9.77 13.99 -38.48
CA GLU A 388 11.02 14.70 -38.71
C GLU A 388 10.85 15.79 -39.79
N GLY A 389 11.08 17.06 -39.44
CA GLY A 389 11.14 18.14 -40.41
C GLY A 389 11.29 19.51 -39.73
N GLU A 390 12.18 20.34 -40.26
CA GLU A 390 12.77 21.57 -39.68
C GLU A 390 11.84 22.75 -39.35
N THR A 391 10.55 22.53 -39.06
CA THR A 391 9.66 23.57 -38.57
C THR A 391 8.75 23.02 -37.49
N ALA A 392 9.16 23.16 -36.23
CA ALA A 392 8.33 22.86 -35.07
C ALA A 392 7.22 23.91 -34.94
N VAL A 393 6.14 23.73 -35.69
CA VAL A 393 4.86 24.40 -35.42
C VAL A 393 4.12 23.52 -34.44
N VAL A 394 4.22 23.83 -33.14
CA VAL A 394 3.32 23.28 -32.12
C VAL A 394 1.95 23.93 -32.34
N ALA A 395 1.18 23.38 -33.28
CA ALA A 395 -0.24 23.64 -33.32
C ALA A 395 -0.87 22.72 -32.25
N THR A 396 -0.98 23.20 -31.01
CA THR A 396 -1.89 22.58 -30.05
C THR A 396 -3.32 22.82 -30.55
N GLY A 397 -3.75 22.05 -31.53
CA GLY A 397 -5.17 21.81 -31.78
C GLY A 397 -5.71 21.16 -30.52
N GLY A 398 -6.29 21.97 -29.64
CA GLY A 398 -6.77 21.54 -28.33
C GLY A 398 -7.70 20.35 -28.46
N LEU A 399 -7.21 19.17 -28.09
CA LEU A 399 -8.06 18.02 -27.83
C LEU A 399 -8.89 18.37 -26.59
N SER A 400 -10.12 18.82 -26.84
CA SER A 400 -11.14 18.93 -25.80
C SER A 400 -11.55 17.52 -25.40
N ILE A 401 -11.70 17.29 -24.10
CA ILE A 401 -12.41 16.09 -23.64
C ILE A 401 -13.82 16.20 -24.22
N PRO A 402 -14.28 15.26 -25.07
CA PRO A 402 -15.53 15.45 -25.77
C PRO A 402 -16.64 15.62 -24.73
N MET A 403 -17.60 16.52 -24.98
CA MET A 403 -18.66 16.89 -24.03
C MET A 403 -19.38 15.67 -23.44
N ALA A 404 -19.51 14.59 -24.23
CA ALA A 404 -20.09 13.30 -23.86
C ALA A 404 -19.31 12.51 -22.79
N HIS A 405 -18.16 13.00 -22.34
CA HIS A 405 -17.32 12.39 -21.31
C HIS A 405 -17.22 13.26 -20.05
N ARG A 406 -17.81 14.46 -20.07
CA ARG A 406 -17.91 15.37 -18.93
C ARG A 406 -19.16 15.03 -18.12
N VAL A 407 -19.07 15.17 -16.80
CA VAL A 407 -20.23 14.96 -15.92
C VAL A 407 -21.16 16.18 -16.05
N PRO A 408 -22.46 15.98 -16.32
CA PRO A 408 -23.40 17.09 -16.53
C PRO A 408 -23.68 17.85 -15.24
N SER A 409 -24.04 19.13 -15.36
CA SER A 409 -24.37 19.99 -14.20
C SER A 409 -25.53 19.46 -13.35
N SER A 410 -26.45 18.66 -13.92
CA SER A 410 -27.52 17.97 -13.18
C SER A 410 -27.01 17.01 -12.11
N PHE A 411 -25.81 16.47 -12.26
CA PHE A 411 -25.14 15.69 -11.22
C PHE A 411 -24.88 16.53 -9.97
N LEU A 412 -24.27 17.71 -10.14
CA LEU A 412 -23.89 18.57 -9.02
C LEU A 412 -25.10 19.11 -8.26
N ALA A 413 -26.21 19.39 -8.97
CA ALA A 413 -27.47 19.75 -8.33
C ALA A 413 -27.91 18.69 -7.31
N ASN A 414 -27.78 17.40 -7.65
CA ASN A 414 -28.12 16.31 -6.73
C ASN A 414 -27.06 16.12 -5.64
N VAL A 415 -25.77 16.22 -5.96
CA VAL A 415 -24.68 16.12 -4.97
C VAL A 415 -24.79 17.22 -3.91
N SER A 416 -25.25 18.42 -4.27
CA SER A 416 -25.42 19.55 -3.33
C SER A 416 -26.31 19.22 -2.13
N THR A 417 -27.24 18.27 -2.28
CA THR A 417 -28.12 17.81 -1.19
C THR A 417 -27.38 16.93 -0.16
N CYS A 418 -26.20 16.43 -0.51
CA CYS A 418 -25.33 15.66 0.38
C CYS A 418 -24.56 16.60 1.32
N GLY A 419 -25.25 17.19 2.31
CA GLY A 419 -24.65 18.15 3.25
C GLY A 419 -23.46 17.62 4.07
N SER A 420 -23.28 16.30 4.13
CA SER A 420 -22.15 15.64 4.82
C SER A 420 -20.91 15.45 3.95
N LEU A 421 -20.96 15.77 2.66
CA LEU A 421 -19.89 15.48 1.72
C LEU A 421 -18.65 16.33 2.01
N ARG A 422 -17.52 15.67 2.27
CA ARG A 422 -16.24 16.33 2.60
C ARG A 422 -15.18 16.16 1.53
N SER A 423 -15.29 15.11 0.72
CA SER A 423 -14.32 14.75 -0.30
C SER A 423 -15.03 14.39 -1.58
N LEU A 424 -14.64 15.06 -2.67
CA LEU A 424 -15.22 14.85 -3.98
C LEU A 424 -14.09 14.69 -4.99
N GLU A 425 -14.08 13.55 -5.68
CA GLU A 425 -13.15 13.26 -6.76
C GLU A 425 -13.94 12.97 -8.02
N LEU A 426 -13.72 13.77 -9.06
CA LEU A 426 -14.51 13.73 -10.30
C LEU A 426 -13.60 13.88 -11.51
N PRO A 427 -13.98 13.31 -12.66
CA PRO A 427 -13.46 13.77 -13.95
C PRO A 427 -14.05 15.13 -14.32
N PRO A 428 -13.64 15.72 -15.46
CA PRO A 428 -13.99 17.10 -15.77
C PRO A 428 -15.49 17.31 -15.89
N LEU A 429 -15.95 18.46 -15.39
CA LEU A 429 -17.35 18.84 -15.36
C LEU A 429 -17.69 19.71 -16.57
N THR A 430 -18.95 19.75 -16.96
CA THR A 430 -19.40 20.73 -17.96
C THR A 430 -19.46 22.14 -17.39
N ASP A 431 -19.67 22.25 -16.08
CA ASP A 431 -19.83 23.49 -15.33
C ASP A 431 -19.46 23.23 -13.86
N TYR A 432 -18.58 24.07 -13.31
CA TYR A 432 -18.09 23.96 -11.93
C TYR A 432 -18.85 24.86 -10.96
N THR A 433 -19.62 25.84 -11.45
CA THR A 433 -20.34 26.79 -10.58
C THR A 433 -21.23 26.13 -9.52
N PRO A 434 -21.91 24.99 -9.77
CA PRO A 434 -22.75 24.38 -8.74
C PRO A 434 -21.95 23.75 -7.57
N LEU A 435 -20.62 23.64 -7.65
CA LEU A 435 -19.79 23.22 -6.51
C LEU A 435 -19.83 24.23 -5.35
N GLU A 436 -20.15 25.50 -5.61
CA GLU A 436 -20.35 26.51 -4.57
C GLU A 436 -21.43 26.11 -3.57
N LEU A 437 -22.43 25.33 -4.00
CA LEU A 437 -23.47 24.80 -3.11
C LEU A 437 -22.88 23.88 -2.01
N LEU A 438 -21.69 23.33 -2.23
CA LEU A 438 -20.94 22.50 -1.29
C LEU A 438 -19.89 23.30 -0.49
N ALA A 439 -19.84 24.63 -0.62
CA ALA A 439 -18.91 25.51 0.09
C ALA A 439 -18.81 25.28 1.61
N PRO A 440 -19.89 24.99 2.37
CA PRO A 440 -19.77 24.81 3.82
C PRO A 440 -19.17 23.46 4.24
N SER A 441 -19.21 22.43 3.39
CA SER A 441 -18.89 21.05 3.77
C SER A 441 -17.67 20.48 3.04
N LEU A 442 -17.44 20.88 1.78
CA LEU A 442 -16.40 20.31 0.94
C LEU A 442 -15.02 20.77 1.40
N ARG A 443 -14.17 19.81 1.79
CA ARG A 443 -12.80 20.06 2.26
C ARG A 443 -11.74 19.63 1.27
N HIS A 444 -12.05 18.62 0.46
CA HIS A 444 -11.15 18.07 -0.53
C HIS A 444 -11.83 17.95 -1.88
N LEU A 445 -11.25 18.59 -2.89
CA LEU A 445 -11.65 18.47 -4.28
C LEU A 445 -10.48 17.88 -5.09
N ARG A 446 -10.76 16.82 -5.84
CA ARG A 446 -9.81 16.24 -6.79
C ARG A 446 -10.40 16.23 -8.20
N LEU A 447 -9.74 16.91 -9.12
CA LEU A 447 -10.13 17.01 -10.53
C LEU A 447 -9.22 16.14 -11.38
N GLN A 448 -9.77 15.06 -11.91
CA GLN A 448 -9.06 14.15 -12.83
C GLN A 448 -9.09 14.74 -14.24
N GLN A 449 -7.98 14.65 -14.99
CA GLN A 449 -7.87 15.02 -16.42
C GLN A 449 -8.38 16.43 -16.79
N TRP A 450 -8.23 17.41 -15.92
CA TRP A 450 -8.63 18.79 -16.14
C TRP A 450 -7.82 19.49 -17.26
N CYS A 451 -8.41 20.42 -18.01
CA CYS A 451 -7.76 21.22 -19.05
C CYS A 451 -7.67 22.72 -18.69
N ALA A 452 -7.01 23.53 -19.54
CA ALA A 452 -6.86 24.97 -19.32
C ALA A 452 -8.20 25.71 -19.15
N GLU A 453 -9.24 25.29 -19.89
CA GLU A 453 -10.59 25.85 -19.79
C GLU A 453 -11.28 25.51 -18.46
N ASP A 454 -10.92 24.40 -17.82
CA ASP A 454 -11.45 24.06 -16.50
C ASP A 454 -10.89 24.99 -15.41
N LEU A 455 -9.64 25.42 -15.54
CA LEU A 455 -8.96 26.25 -14.53
C LEU A 455 -9.60 27.64 -14.39
N THR A 456 -10.03 28.23 -15.51
CA THR A 456 -10.68 29.54 -15.49
C THR A 456 -12.07 29.49 -14.84
N GLN A 457 -12.74 28.34 -14.88
CA GLN A 457 -14.07 28.16 -14.28
C GLN A 457 -14.03 27.97 -12.76
N ILE A 458 -12.91 27.48 -12.21
CA ILE A 458 -12.82 27.22 -10.77
C ILE A 458 -12.46 28.45 -9.93
N LEU A 459 -12.27 29.62 -10.54
CA LEU A 459 -11.97 30.90 -9.85
C LEU A 459 -12.87 31.12 -8.63
N ALA A 460 -14.18 30.92 -8.79
CA ALA A 460 -15.17 31.14 -7.73
C ALA A 460 -15.04 30.15 -6.56
N LEU A 461 -14.43 28.97 -6.78
CA LEU A 461 -14.19 27.99 -5.72
C LEU A 461 -13.11 28.47 -4.73
N GLY A 462 -12.31 29.47 -5.11
CA GLY A 462 -11.36 30.14 -4.21
C GLY A 462 -12.04 30.76 -3.00
N GLU A 463 -13.31 31.15 -3.10
CA GLU A 463 -14.07 31.74 -1.99
C GLU A 463 -14.62 30.70 -1.00
N MET A 464 -14.48 29.39 -1.28
CA MET A 464 -15.00 28.32 -0.42
C MET A 464 -14.14 28.15 0.84
N PRO A 465 -14.63 28.53 2.05
CA PRO A 465 -13.80 28.60 3.24
C PRO A 465 -13.41 27.23 3.81
N ALA A 466 -14.19 26.18 3.51
CA ALA A 466 -13.92 24.83 3.99
C ALA A 466 -12.91 24.06 3.10
N LEU A 467 -12.71 24.52 1.86
CA LEU A 467 -11.90 23.82 0.86
C LEU A 467 -10.41 23.97 1.21
N THR A 468 -9.81 22.95 1.79
CA THR A 468 -8.44 22.99 2.31
C THR A 468 -7.45 22.20 1.46
N ARG A 469 -7.96 21.32 0.58
CA ARG A 469 -7.16 20.42 -0.23
C ARG A 469 -7.63 20.36 -1.68
N LEU A 470 -6.77 20.76 -2.61
CA LEU A 470 -7.03 20.75 -4.04
C LEU A 470 -6.00 19.87 -4.75
N SER A 471 -6.46 18.90 -5.52
CA SER A 471 -5.59 18.00 -6.28
C SER A 471 -6.06 17.95 -7.72
N MET A 472 -5.16 18.11 -8.67
CA MET A 472 -5.49 18.08 -10.08
C MET A 472 -4.42 17.34 -10.87
N SER A 473 -4.84 16.50 -11.81
CA SER A 473 -3.95 15.74 -12.69
C SER A 473 -4.28 16.03 -14.15
N LEU A 474 -3.35 16.60 -14.92
CA LEU A 474 -3.60 16.94 -16.32
C LEU A 474 -3.88 15.69 -17.19
N PRO A 475 -4.58 15.83 -18.33
CA PRO A 475 -4.59 14.83 -19.38
C PRO A 475 -3.18 14.63 -19.96
N PRO A 476 -2.96 13.61 -20.81
CA PRO A 476 -1.67 13.31 -21.43
C PRO A 476 -1.12 14.43 -22.35
N THR A 477 -1.87 15.50 -22.56
CA THR A 477 -1.53 16.56 -23.52
C THR A 477 -0.40 17.49 -23.02
N ALA A 478 0.23 18.15 -23.98
CA ALA A 478 1.36 19.07 -23.84
C ALA A 478 0.97 20.53 -23.46
N GLN A 479 -0.26 20.77 -23.00
CA GLN A 479 -0.75 22.13 -22.76
C GLN A 479 0.00 22.82 -21.61
N ILE A 480 0.38 24.08 -21.82
CA ILE A 480 0.90 24.97 -20.78
C ILE A 480 -0.28 25.66 -20.09
N MET A 481 -0.25 25.70 -18.76
CA MET A 481 -1.35 26.14 -17.92
C MET A 481 -1.06 27.51 -17.28
N ASP A 482 -2.05 28.41 -17.33
CA ASP A 482 -2.06 29.68 -16.61
C ASP A 482 -2.60 29.49 -15.19
N LEU A 483 -1.75 29.68 -14.18
CA LEU A 483 -2.09 29.47 -12.78
C LEU A 483 -2.75 30.66 -12.08
N LEU A 484 -2.97 31.79 -12.77
CA LEU A 484 -3.60 32.97 -12.17
C LEU A 484 -4.90 32.64 -11.42
N PRO A 485 -5.77 31.72 -11.89
CA PRO A 485 -6.96 31.33 -11.14
C PRO A 485 -6.73 30.76 -9.74
N LEU A 486 -5.54 30.22 -9.45
CA LEU A 486 -5.22 29.66 -8.13
C LEU A 486 -4.87 30.72 -7.09
N GLU A 487 -4.60 31.98 -7.48
CA GLU A 487 -4.17 33.03 -6.55
C GLU A 487 -5.18 33.28 -5.42
N GLY A 488 -6.48 33.11 -5.70
CA GLY A 488 -7.58 33.31 -4.76
C GLY A 488 -7.76 32.21 -3.70
N PHE A 489 -7.08 31.06 -3.82
CA PHE A 489 -7.29 29.88 -2.96
C PHE A 489 -6.50 29.92 -1.64
N VAL A 490 -6.43 31.09 -1.00
CA VAL A 490 -5.56 31.37 0.17
C VAL A 490 -5.82 30.48 1.40
N GLN A 491 -6.98 29.84 1.46
CA GLN A 491 -7.39 28.88 2.50
C GLN A 491 -6.76 27.49 2.33
N LEU A 492 -6.14 27.18 1.19
CA LEU A 492 -5.57 25.86 0.93
C LEU A 492 -4.39 25.57 1.87
N THR A 493 -4.38 24.34 2.35
CA THR A 493 -3.28 23.74 3.13
C THR A 493 -2.54 22.68 2.30
N GLN A 494 -3.20 22.10 1.29
CA GLN A 494 -2.58 21.13 0.40
C GLN A 494 -2.97 21.41 -1.06
N LEU A 495 -1.97 21.52 -1.91
CA LEU A 495 -2.12 21.67 -3.35
C LEU A 495 -1.29 20.61 -4.07
N GLU A 496 -1.92 19.84 -4.94
CA GLU A 496 -1.25 18.86 -5.79
C GLU A 496 -1.57 19.10 -7.25
N LEU A 497 -0.56 19.39 -8.05
CA LEU A 497 -0.63 19.60 -9.49
C LEU A 497 0.30 18.57 -10.17
N LEU A 498 -0.31 17.53 -10.72
CA LEU A 498 0.41 16.40 -11.32
C LEU A 498 0.44 16.48 -12.85
N ASP A 499 1.63 16.26 -13.41
CA ASP A 499 1.91 16.23 -14.86
C ASP A 499 1.58 17.53 -15.60
N VAL A 500 1.80 18.66 -14.93
CA VAL A 500 1.42 20.01 -15.40
C VAL A 500 2.62 20.79 -15.94
N LEU A 501 2.49 21.38 -17.12
CA LEU A 501 3.46 22.36 -17.64
C LEU A 501 2.92 23.77 -17.37
N PHE A 502 3.81 24.69 -16.99
CA PHE A 502 3.44 26.04 -16.56
C PHE A 502 4.31 27.08 -17.25
N GLU A 503 3.73 28.23 -17.53
CA GLU A 503 4.45 29.43 -17.97
C GLU A 503 4.90 30.24 -16.76
N ASP A 504 4.00 30.46 -15.80
CA ASP A 504 4.22 31.25 -14.60
C ASP A 504 3.73 30.52 -13.34
N LEU A 505 4.59 30.46 -12.32
CA LEU A 505 4.29 29.88 -11.00
C LEU A 505 4.06 30.94 -9.93
N THR A 506 4.26 32.23 -10.22
CA THR A 506 4.12 33.31 -9.24
C THR A 506 2.76 33.35 -8.51
N PRO A 507 1.61 32.98 -9.13
CA PRO A 507 0.32 32.95 -8.43
C PRO A 507 0.29 32.02 -7.21
N LEU A 508 1.11 30.96 -7.21
CA LEU A 508 1.20 30.04 -6.06
C LEU A 508 1.77 30.71 -4.80
N GLY A 509 2.49 31.83 -4.95
CA GLY A 509 3.03 32.60 -3.84
C GLY A 509 1.98 33.27 -2.94
N ALA A 510 0.72 33.35 -3.38
CA ALA A 510 -0.40 33.82 -2.55
C ALA A 510 -0.86 32.76 -1.52
N LEU A 511 -0.54 31.48 -1.76
CA LEU A 511 -1.03 30.33 -0.99
C LEU A 511 -0.17 30.07 0.27
N VAL A 512 0.03 31.12 1.08
CA VAL A 512 0.99 31.13 2.20
C VAL A 512 0.67 30.13 3.32
N ASN A 513 -0.54 29.57 3.35
CA ASN A 513 -0.98 28.57 4.33
C ASN A 513 -0.69 27.12 3.90
N LEU A 514 -0.07 26.91 2.73
CA LEU A 514 0.26 25.57 2.26
C LEU A 514 1.24 24.86 3.21
N GLU A 515 0.82 23.68 3.66
CA GLU A 515 1.64 22.71 4.38
C GLU A 515 2.17 21.63 3.43
N LYS A 516 1.45 21.35 2.32
CA LYS A 516 1.86 20.39 1.29
C LYS A 516 1.72 20.99 -0.10
N LEU A 517 2.80 20.93 -0.88
CA LEU A 517 2.82 21.31 -2.28
C LEU A 517 3.43 20.19 -3.12
N VAL A 518 2.70 19.72 -4.14
CA VAL A 518 3.19 18.75 -5.12
C VAL A 518 3.10 19.36 -6.50
N LEU A 519 4.23 19.55 -7.16
CA LEU A 519 4.36 20.03 -8.54
C LEU A 519 5.10 18.98 -9.37
N SER A 520 4.72 17.72 -9.31
CA SER A 520 5.47 16.63 -9.95
C SER A 520 5.18 16.50 -11.45
N LEU A 521 6.22 16.14 -12.21
CA LEU A 521 6.17 15.87 -13.65
C LEU A 521 6.77 14.47 -13.96
N PRO A 522 6.11 13.37 -13.53
CA PRO A 522 6.61 12.01 -13.76
C PRO A 522 6.63 11.59 -15.24
N ASP A 523 5.78 12.16 -16.11
CA ASP A 523 5.77 11.78 -17.52
C ASP A 523 7.12 12.09 -18.22
N ARG A 524 7.73 11.08 -18.87
CA ARG A 524 9.04 11.25 -19.53
C ARG A 524 8.96 12.15 -20.77
N GLY A 525 7.87 12.08 -21.54
CA GLY A 525 7.65 12.89 -22.73
C GLY A 525 7.48 14.37 -22.39
N LYS A 526 6.63 14.69 -21.39
CA LYS A 526 6.45 16.06 -20.90
C LYS A 526 7.73 16.62 -20.27
N ARG A 527 8.53 15.79 -19.59
CA ARG A 527 9.87 16.19 -19.14
C ARG A 527 10.79 16.57 -20.30
N GLN A 528 10.76 15.84 -21.41
CA GLN A 528 11.53 16.20 -22.61
C GLN A 528 11.00 17.48 -23.25
N LEU A 529 9.68 17.68 -23.27
CA LEU A 529 9.06 18.88 -23.80
C LEU A 529 9.46 20.12 -22.98
N ALA A 530 9.39 20.05 -21.66
CA ALA A 530 9.87 21.09 -20.74
C ALA A 530 11.35 21.44 -20.98
N ARG A 531 12.19 20.48 -21.39
CA ARG A 531 13.60 20.74 -21.76
C ARG A 531 13.75 21.47 -23.10
N ARG A 532 12.84 21.24 -24.05
CA ARG A 532 12.93 21.80 -25.41
C ARG A 532 12.44 23.25 -25.47
N HIS A 533 11.47 23.62 -24.63
CA HIS A 533 10.96 24.99 -24.54
C HIS A 533 11.86 25.87 -23.65
N ARG A 534 13.04 26.25 -24.15
CA ARG A 534 14.00 27.14 -23.46
C ARG A 534 13.45 28.52 -23.09
N ASP A 535 12.38 28.97 -23.75
CA ASP A 535 11.81 30.30 -23.52
C ASP A 535 10.85 30.38 -22.32
N HIS A 536 10.45 29.22 -21.75
CA HIS A 536 9.52 29.12 -20.62
C HIS A 536 10.18 28.38 -19.46
N HIS A 537 11.20 28.97 -18.85
CA HIS A 537 11.76 28.51 -17.57
C HIS A 537 10.96 29.16 -16.44
N PRO A 538 9.97 28.48 -15.83
CA PRO A 538 9.20 29.05 -14.75
C PRO A 538 10.13 29.36 -13.57
N SER A 539 10.00 30.56 -13.01
CA SER A 539 10.73 30.91 -11.79
C SER A 539 10.07 30.27 -10.57
N PHE A 540 10.90 29.78 -9.64
CA PHE A 540 10.48 29.23 -8.36
C PHE A 540 10.61 30.25 -7.21
N ASP A 541 10.80 31.54 -7.51
CA ASP A 541 11.00 32.62 -6.52
C ASP A 541 9.79 32.86 -5.59
N PHE A 542 8.65 32.21 -5.86
CA PHE A 542 7.50 32.21 -4.96
C PHE A 542 7.71 31.30 -3.73
N LEU A 543 8.56 30.26 -3.84
CA LEU A 543 8.78 29.25 -2.80
C LEU A 543 9.16 29.84 -1.43
N PRO A 544 10.07 30.84 -1.32
CA PRO A 544 10.40 31.46 -0.04
C PRO A 544 9.21 32.06 0.73
N ARG A 545 8.08 32.36 0.04
CA ARG A 545 6.86 32.88 0.68
C ARG A 545 6.08 31.76 1.42
N LEU A 546 6.28 30.50 1.04
CA LEU A 546 5.53 29.34 1.53
C LEU A 546 6.18 28.72 2.79
N THR A 547 6.34 29.55 3.82
CA THR A 547 7.07 29.19 5.05
C THR A 547 6.39 28.11 5.91
N GLN A 548 5.12 27.80 5.63
CA GLN A 548 4.36 26.76 6.34
C GLN A 548 4.57 25.34 5.79
N LEU A 549 5.29 25.20 4.67
CA LEU A 549 5.47 23.91 4.01
C LEU A 549 6.17 22.90 4.92
N GLN A 550 5.55 21.74 5.02
CA GLN A 550 6.05 20.52 5.64
C GLN A 550 6.41 19.47 4.59
N GLU A 551 5.77 19.53 3.42
CA GLU A 551 5.95 18.57 2.34
C GLU A 551 6.06 19.29 0.99
N LEU A 552 7.14 19.05 0.27
CA LEU A 552 7.36 19.58 -1.08
C LEU A 552 7.83 18.48 -2.03
N SER A 553 7.11 18.30 -3.13
CA SER A 553 7.51 17.40 -4.21
C SER A 553 7.67 18.15 -5.52
N LEU A 554 8.89 18.14 -6.07
CA LEU A 554 9.26 18.68 -7.37
C LEU A 554 9.77 17.56 -8.30
N VAL A 555 9.30 16.33 -8.09
CA VAL A 555 9.80 15.15 -8.82
C VAL A 555 9.69 15.36 -10.32
N GLY A 556 10.79 15.16 -11.04
CA GLY A 556 10.86 15.30 -12.48
C GLY A 556 10.93 16.73 -13.01
N ARG A 557 10.95 17.75 -12.14
CA ARG A 557 11.13 19.16 -12.52
C ARG A 557 12.59 19.46 -12.87
N VAL A 558 12.95 19.12 -14.11
CA VAL A 558 14.28 19.37 -14.69
C VAL A 558 14.62 20.85 -14.86
N ASP A 559 13.63 21.72 -14.71
CA ASP A 559 13.69 23.18 -14.66
C ASP A 559 14.06 23.72 -13.26
N PHE A 560 13.94 22.91 -12.20
CA PHE A 560 14.36 23.30 -10.85
C PHE A 560 15.84 22.98 -10.58
N LYS A 561 16.59 23.99 -10.12
CA LYS A 561 18.05 23.91 -9.86
C LYS A 561 18.49 24.48 -8.52
N ASP A 562 17.87 25.60 -8.11
CA ASP A 562 18.35 26.38 -6.98
C ASP A 562 17.69 25.92 -5.67
N ALA A 563 18.41 25.07 -4.92
CA ALA A 563 17.97 24.61 -3.61
C ALA A 563 17.96 25.71 -2.53
N SER A 564 18.61 26.86 -2.77
CA SER A 564 18.67 27.95 -1.78
C SER A 564 17.31 28.60 -1.52
N LEU A 565 16.39 28.53 -2.49
CA LEU A 565 15.00 28.96 -2.37
C LEU A 565 14.22 28.20 -1.28
N LEU A 566 14.72 27.04 -0.84
CA LEU A 566 14.09 26.21 0.18
C LEU A 566 14.57 26.52 1.60
N SER A 567 15.69 27.24 1.77
CA SER A 567 16.39 27.41 3.05
C SER A 567 15.53 28.01 4.19
N GLY A 568 14.52 28.81 3.87
CA GLY A 568 13.59 29.41 4.83
C GLY A 568 12.46 28.50 5.32
N MET A 569 12.34 27.27 4.83
CA MET A 569 11.23 26.36 5.13
C MET A 569 11.49 25.52 6.39
N HIS A 570 11.54 26.17 7.55
CA HIS A 570 11.93 25.54 8.82
C HIS A 570 10.97 24.44 9.32
N LYS A 571 9.77 24.33 8.74
CA LYS A 571 8.79 23.28 9.04
C LYS A 571 8.89 22.06 8.11
N MET A 572 9.78 22.09 7.12
CA MET A 572 9.90 21.02 6.13
C MET A 572 10.26 19.69 6.81
N ARG A 573 9.48 18.65 6.50
CA ARG A 573 9.67 17.27 6.98
C ARG A 573 9.96 16.30 5.84
N ARG A 574 9.34 16.48 4.67
CA ARG A 574 9.51 15.59 3.51
C ARG A 574 9.77 16.37 2.24
N LEU A 575 10.87 16.06 1.56
CA LEU A 575 11.32 16.78 0.37
C LEU A 575 11.69 15.79 -0.74
N TRP A 576 10.97 15.87 -1.87
CA TRP A 576 11.28 15.09 -3.06
C TRP A 576 11.79 15.98 -4.19
N LEU A 577 13.07 15.81 -4.51
CA LEU A 577 13.79 16.49 -5.59
C LEU A 577 14.29 15.50 -6.66
N ASN A 578 13.75 14.28 -6.67
CA ASN A 578 14.13 13.25 -7.62
C ASN A 578 14.02 13.74 -9.07
N ALA A 579 15.02 13.44 -9.89
CA ALA A 579 15.06 13.81 -11.31
C ALA A 579 14.91 15.33 -11.58
N THR A 580 15.36 16.17 -10.64
CA THR A 580 15.57 17.61 -10.83
C THR A 580 17.00 17.92 -11.32
N LYS A 581 17.36 19.20 -11.42
CA LYS A 581 18.70 19.67 -11.81
C LYS A 581 19.46 20.35 -10.67
N VAL A 582 19.19 19.95 -9.43
CA VAL A 582 19.93 20.42 -8.25
C VAL A 582 21.36 19.87 -8.27
N GLU A 583 22.34 20.77 -8.31
CA GLU A 583 23.78 20.45 -8.31
C GLU A 583 24.45 20.74 -6.97
N ASP A 584 23.82 21.56 -6.12
CA ASP A 584 24.31 21.91 -4.78
C ASP A 584 23.20 21.69 -3.74
N ALA A 585 23.44 20.76 -2.82
CA ALA A 585 22.53 20.44 -1.71
C ALA A 585 22.87 21.21 -0.42
N THR A 586 23.97 21.96 -0.37
CA THR A 586 24.42 22.69 0.82
C THR A 586 23.33 23.58 1.44
N PRO A 587 22.50 24.31 0.67
CA PRO A 587 21.45 25.15 1.26
C PRO A 587 20.37 24.36 2.02
N LEU A 588 20.23 23.06 1.78
CA LEU A 588 19.27 22.21 2.47
C LEU A 588 19.63 21.99 3.95
N ALA A 589 20.87 22.26 4.37
CA ALA A 589 21.30 22.18 5.76
C ALA A 589 20.45 23.02 6.73
N ALA A 590 19.78 24.07 6.23
CA ALA A 590 18.86 24.90 7.02
C ALA A 590 17.55 24.17 7.40
N LEU A 591 17.21 23.06 6.74
CA LEU A 591 15.99 22.29 6.92
C LEU A 591 16.10 21.31 8.10
N THR A 592 16.40 21.81 9.29
CA THR A 592 16.74 20.99 10.47
C THR A 592 15.65 20.00 10.94
N CYS A 593 14.40 20.18 10.52
CA CYS A 593 13.27 19.28 10.79
C CYS A 593 13.06 18.21 9.71
N LEU A 594 13.91 18.15 8.68
CA LEU A 594 13.74 17.25 7.55
C LEU A 594 13.95 15.80 7.98
N GLU A 595 12.94 14.97 7.75
CA GLU A 595 12.91 13.54 8.08
C GLU A 595 13.16 12.70 6.84
N MET A 596 12.68 13.15 5.67
CA MET A 596 12.81 12.41 4.44
C MET A 596 13.27 13.30 3.29
N LEU A 597 14.31 12.84 2.58
CA LEU A 597 14.92 13.55 1.46
C LEU A 597 15.19 12.63 0.27
N ASP A 598 14.57 12.90 -0.88
CA ASP A 598 14.85 12.18 -2.12
C ASP A 598 15.58 13.06 -3.12
N LEU A 599 16.86 12.76 -3.34
CA LEU A 599 17.76 13.40 -4.32
C LEU A 599 18.11 12.46 -5.47
N GLY A 600 17.40 11.34 -5.65
CA GLY A 600 17.70 10.37 -6.69
C GLY A 600 17.66 10.98 -8.09
N LEU A 601 18.50 10.51 -9.01
CA LEU A 601 18.56 10.99 -10.40
C LEU A 601 18.83 12.51 -10.56
N THR A 602 19.42 13.16 -9.55
CA THR A 602 19.95 14.53 -9.65
C THR A 602 21.41 14.51 -10.16
N PRO A 603 21.94 15.64 -10.70
CA PRO A 603 23.35 15.74 -11.10
C PRO A 603 24.32 15.94 -9.91
N LEU A 604 23.84 15.82 -8.67
CA LEU A 604 24.62 16.00 -7.46
C LEU A 604 25.78 15.00 -7.40
N THR A 605 26.98 15.47 -7.04
CA THR A 605 28.18 14.65 -6.87
C THR A 605 28.63 14.53 -5.42
N SER A 606 28.09 15.35 -4.52
CA SER A 606 28.37 15.31 -3.09
C SER A 606 27.17 15.76 -2.27
N VAL A 607 27.05 15.25 -1.04
CA VAL A 607 25.95 15.58 -0.10
C VAL A 607 26.42 16.50 1.02
N VAL A 608 27.31 17.46 0.70
CA VAL A 608 27.81 18.44 1.67
C VAL A 608 26.64 19.23 2.27
N GLY A 609 26.69 19.45 3.60
CA GLY A 609 25.63 20.13 4.35
C GLY A 609 24.49 19.22 4.83
N ILE A 610 24.26 18.08 4.17
CA ILE A 610 23.22 17.11 4.59
C ILE A 610 23.56 16.50 5.97
N GLU A 611 24.85 16.36 6.28
CA GLU A 611 25.39 15.96 7.61
C GLU A 611 24.91 16.82 8.80
N GLN A 612 24.29 17.97 8.53
CA GLN A 612 23.74 18.88 9.55
C GLN A 612 22.24 18.68 9.78
N LEU A 613 21.63 17.63 9.21
CA LEU A 613 20.20 17.33 9.35
C LEU A 613 19.93 16.30 10.46
N PRO A 614 19.66 16.75 11.71
CA PRO A 614 19.61 15.85 12.86
C PRO A 614 18.35 14.99 12.93
N GLN A 615 17.31 15.32 12.15
CA GLN A 615 16.03 14.62 12.13
C GLN A 615 15.90 13.66 10.94
N LEU A 616 16.92 13.58 10.07
CA LEU A 616 16.84 12.78 8.85
C LEU A 616 16.73 11.29 9.18
N GLU A 617 15.68 10.66 8.67
CA GLU A 617 15.28 9.27 8.87
C GLU A 617 15.50 8.44 7.59
N GLU A 618 15.18 9.02 6.44
CA GLU A 618 15.27 8.37 5.13
C GLU A 618 15.91 9.29 4.07
N ILE A 619 16.86 8.76 3.29
CA ILE A 619 17.48 9.50 2.19
C ILE A 619 17.65 8.64 0.92
N TRP A 620 17.33 9.22 -0.23
CA TRP A 620 17.73 8.70 -1.54
C TRP A 620 18.81 9.60 -2.13
N ILE A 621 19.92 9.00 -2.53
CA ILE A 621 21.06 9.70 -3.15
C ILE A 621 21.28 9.22 -4.58
N PRO A 622 21.82 10.07 -5.48
CA PRO A 622 22.12 9.65 -6.85
C PRO A 622 23.38 8.78 -6.91
N GLU A 623 23.51 8.01 -8.00
CA GLU A 623 24.63 7.08 -8.26
C GLU A 623 26.02 7.73 -8.16
N ALA A 624 26.14 9.02 -8.47
CA ALA A 624 27.41 9.74 -8.43
C ALA A 624 27.88 10.10 -6.99
N VAL A 625 27.02 9.94 -5.98
CA VAL A 625 27.31 10.30 -4.59
C VAL A 625 27.69 9.04 -3.80
N SER A 626 28.87 9.07 -3.17
CA SER A 626 29.26 8.03 -2.23
C SER A 626 28.47 8.12 -0.91
N CYS A 627 28.09 6.97 -0.36
CA CYS A 627 27.49 6.86 0.98
C CYS A 627 28.45 7.24 2.13
N ASP A 628 29.75 7.45 1.87
CA ASP A 628 30.77 7.71 2.90
C ASP A 628 30.40 8.88 3.83
N ALA A 629 29.84 9.94 3.27
CA ALA A 629 29.39 11.11 4.03
C ALA A 629 28.19 10.82 4.95
N LEU A 630 27.43 9.76 4.65
CA LEU A 630 26.27 9.30 5.40
C LEU A 630 26.59 8.12 6.31
N ARG A 631 27.87 7.79 6.56
CA ARG A 631 28.24 6.67 7.43
C ARG A 631 28.16 6.99 8.92
N ASN A 632 28.37 8.25 9.29
CA ASN A 632 28.57 8.64 10.68
C ASN A 632 27.24 8.76 11.46
N ALA A 633 26.97 7.77 12.31
CA ALA A 633 25.82 7.71 13.22
C ALA A 633 25.70 8.91 14.16
N ASP A 634 26.80 9.55 14.54
CA ASP A 634 26.76 10.73 15.42
C ASP A 634 26.18 11.95 14.71
N ASN A 635 26.38 12.05 13.38
CA ASN A 635 25.84 13.14 12.56
C ASN A 635 24.37 12.89 12.18
N PHE A 636 23.97 11.62 11.99
CA PHE A 636 22.57 11.27 11.71
C PHE A 636 21.99 10.26 12.73
N PRO A 637 21.57 10.73 13.91
CA PRO A 637 21.14 9.86 15.00
C PRO A 637 19.81 9.14 14.73
N ARG A 638 19.05 9.56 13.70
CA ARG A 638 17.75 8.99 13.31
C ARG A 638 17.75 8.28 11.97
N LEU A 639 18.83 8.38 11.20
CA LEU A 639 18.88 7.86 9.84
C LEU A 639 18.84 6.34 9.89
N HIS A 640 17.82 5.78 9.27
CA HIS A 640 17.56 4.34 9.27
C HIS A 640 17.34 3.74 7.87
N ALA A 641 17.22 4.59 6.84
CA ALA A 641 17.14 4.12 5.46
C ALA A 641 17.99 5.00 4.54
N ILE A 642 18.94 4.37 3.86
CA ILE A 642 19.71 4.99 2.79
C ILE A 642 19.48 4.19 1.51
N TRP A 643 18.99 4.88 0.49
CA TRP A 643 18.73 4.30 -0.82
C TRP A 643 19.75 4.85 -1.81
N HIS A 644 20.52 3.94 -2.38
CA HIS A 644 21.49 4.22 -3.43
C HIS A 644 21.20 3.26 -4.59
N PRO A 645 21.31 3.67 -5.87
CA PRO A 645 21.04 2.79 -7.01
C PRO A 645 21.89 1.50 -7.03
N GLU A 646 23.07 1.55 -6.40
CA GLU A 646 23.90 0.38 -6.11
C GLU A 646 23.81 0.04 -4.61
N ASP A 647 23.08 -1.02 -4.27
CA ASP A 647 22.82 -1.43 -2.87
C ASP A 647 24.11 -1.71 -2.06
N TYR A 648 25.18 -2.16 -2.73
CA TYR A 648 26.48 -2.42 -2.11
C TYR A 648 27.09 -1.21 -1.40
N ASN A 649 26.78 0.00 -1.88
CA ASN A 649 27.32 1.25 -1.34
C ASN A 649 26.73 1.56 0.05
N CYS A 650 25.54 1.05 0.37
CA CYS A 650 24.85 1.25 1.65
C CYS A 650 25.24 0.22 2.73
N LEU A 651 25.93 -0.87 2.38
CA LEU A 651 26.25 -1.97 3.31
C LEU A 651 27.29 -1.63 4.39
N TRP A 652 27.99 -0.49 4.25
CA TRP A 652 29.20 -0.16 5.02
C TRP A 652 29.06 1.06 5.93
N THR A 653 27.84 1.42 6.31
CA THR A 653 27.65 2.56 7.22
C THR A 653 27.81 2.15 8.68
N ASP A 654 28.23 3.10 9.53
CA ASP A 654 28.26 2.90 10.99
C ASP A 654 26.87 3.09 11.63
N HIS A 655 25.86 3.44 10.82
CA HIS A 655 24.47 3.45 11.24
C HIS A 655 24.04 2.02 11.55
N LYS A 656 23.43 1.85 12.72
CA LYS A 656 22.82 0.59 13.11
C LYS A 656 21.41 0.55 12.52
N PHE A 657 21.33 0.24 11.23
CA PHE A 657 20.08 0.10 10.48
C PHE A 657 19.21 -1.02 11.03
#